data_AF-A0A1V5H0T9-F1
#
_entry.id   AF-A0A1V5H0T9-F1
#
_cell.length_a   1.000
_cell.length_b   1.000
_cell.length_c   1.000
_cell.angle_alpha   90.00
_cell.angle_beta   90.00
_cell.angle_gamma   90.00
#
_symmetry.space_group_name_H-M   'P 1'
#
loop_
_entity.id
_entity.type
_entity.pdbx_description
1 polymer ?
#
loop_
_entity_poly.entity_id
_entity_poly.type
_entity_poly.pdbx_seq_one_letter_code
_entity_poly.pdbx_strand_id
1 'polypeptide(L)'
;MTTPRPFPWRHVHFVGIGGVGMSGLAAILLDRGVGVSGSDAKDSVALDRLRARGARLAVGHAAANLAEADLVVHSSAVGADNPEVQAGAARGIPTCRRGEFLARLADAFDTVIAVGGSHGKTTTTALIAHILRELGFRPGYLVGGEVSQWASPAAAGAGHILVTEVDESDGTQALLRAAVAVVTNVDDDHCWSLGGVAGLEQCFRDFAGAADALIAWRSPKTVELFGRHPHARFLTARDTPSSLRLQLKGDHNRGNATLAIAAAAAAGADPRAAARAAASFAGVQRRLTVRYRAPDGRAVIVEDYAHHPAELKASLDALRAEYPGHRLVTVFQPHRFERIRRYADAFARVLSRADDVTVYGAFSAWVKDTDIADPAGIAAAVRGVPARYWDGPRAELAHGLAAQSADGAATLYAIIGAGDVCDLVAPLRDELVGRCLDACAAALVRSCPGLRISRTRPWRQLTSLGVGAAVPLLVEPATSDELAGVLRVAGARGLPVLPLGEGSNLVGTDEELPVVVVRLSQGEFVRWTLRGQVTVTGAGAALPVVLKDAMARRHLPAAAAALAWIPGSVGGAVRMNAGAGGASIGEWVHAVRGIDRRGRPWRATGRQLAWGYRQSSVPADVIVTSVTLRTPHSNARAALRAYRASGAARRRTQPRGRSAGCVFRNPGTAPAGRLIDAAGGKGLRAGGCTLSAVHANFLVADAGATERDVISLMMQAQRQVYDRSGIILRPEVVFANSASAARLATAIEPWKVAVLLGGPSKERTVSLRSGAAVAAALRQAGHCVTESDVEACALPPIPAGTEVVFPVLHGTFGEDGGIQALLERAGFGYVGSGVEASRLIMSKVLTKERLAPHGIPMARHVLVSDPKAPAPALDYPLLVKPNAQGSSVGMTKLRRPEAWRRALRKGLACDSAVLVEEFIEGTEITVGVLFGEALPVVEIVPPKGRTFDNDAKYAHSRGHTHYYCPPKTVPAAVQKRAQECAVKAYALLGAKDMLRVDFIVDRAGVPRLLEGNSIPGFTATSLLPKAAAAAGISFVELCVGLVRANRG
;
A
#
# COMPACT_ATOMS: atom_id res chain seq x y z
N MET A 1 -17.89 -13.50 -15.77
CA MET A 1 -16.68 -13.97 -15.05
C MET A 1 -17.05 -15.28 -14.38
N THR A 2 -16.32 -16.37 -14.64
CA THR A 2 -16.49 -17.65 -13.93
C THR A 2 -15.97 -17.48 -12.49
N THR A 3 -16.73 -17.95 -11.51
CA THR A 3 -16.28 -17.98 -10.12
C THR A 3 -15.08 -18.93 -9.98
N PRO A 4 -14.00 -18.56 -9.28
CA PRO A 4 -12.85 -19.45 -9.07
C PRO A 4 -13.28 -20.77 -8.45
N ARG A 5 -12.71 -21.88 -8.89
CA ARG A 5 -13.00 -23.20 -8.28
C ARG A 5 -12.50 -23.20 -6.83
N PRO A 6 -13.31 -23.65 -5.86
CA PRO A 6 -12.88 -23.75 -4.48
C PRO A 6 -11.80 -24.83 -4.34
N PHE A 7 -10.86 -24.62 -3.42
CA PHE A 7 -9.91 -25.68 -3.06
C PHE A 7 -10.63 -26.80 -2.28
N PRO A 8 -10.20 -28.06 -2.43
CA PRO A 8 -10.83 -29.19 -1.73
C PRO A 8 -10.43 -29.28 -0.25
N TRP A 9 -9.46 -28.49 0.22
CA TRP A 9 -8.95 -28.53 1.60
C TRP A 9 -9.53 -27.38 2.44
N ARG A 10 -9.84 -27.68 3.70
CA ARG A 10 -10.18 -26.69 4.72
C ARG A 10 -8.92 -26.21 5.45
N HIS A 11 -7.96 -27.09 5.69
CA HIS A 11 -6.72 -26.76 6.40
C HIS A 11 -5.52 -27.57 5.89
N VAL A 12 -4.40 -26.89 5.61
CA VAL A 12 -3.15 -27.53 5.14
C VAL A 12 -1.98 -27.19 6.08
N HIS A 13 -1.18 -28.20 6.44
CA HIS A 13 0.01 -28.04 7.28
C HIS A 13 1.30 -28.08 6.43
N PHE A 14 2.20 -27.11 6.61
CA PHE A 14 3.46 -27.03 5.85
C PHE A 14 4.68 -27.24 6.74
N VAL A 15 5.57 -28.15 6.37
CA VAL A 15 6.86 -28.39 7.05
C VAL A 15 8.00 -27.82 6.21
N GLY A 16 8.75 -26.87 6.77
CA GLY A 16 9.72 -26.06 6.03
C GLY A 16 9.05 -24.92 5.26
N ILE A 17 8.07 -24.26 5.90
CA ILE A 17 7.19 -23.26 5.26
C ILE A 17 7.91 -21.97 4.87
N GLY A 18 9.08 -21.67 5.44
CA GLY A 18 9.85 -20.45 5.22
C GLY A 18 10.53 -20.37 3.85
N GLY A 19 10.67 -21.49 3.14
CA GLY A 19 11.19 -21.50 1.76
C GLY A 19 10.29 -20.71 0.81
N VAL A 20 10.86 -20.01 -0.18
CA VAL A 20 10.11 -19.12 -1.09
C VAL A 20 8.98 -19.84 -1.84
N GLY A 21 9.21 -21.07 -2.30
CA GLY A 21 8.18 -21.89 -2.95
C GLY A 21 7.10 -22.39 -1.99
N MET A 22 7.46 -22.76 -0.76
CA MET A 22 6.52 -23.25 0.26
C MET A 22 5.64 -22.12 0.81
N SER A 23 6.26 -21.01 1.21
CA SER A 23 5.57 -19.82 1.68
C SER A 23 4.64 -19.22 0.61
N GLY A 24 5.02 -19.33 -0.66
CA GLY A 24 4.17 -18.90 -1.76
C GLY A 24 2.90 -19.75 -1.92
N LEU A 25 3.01 -21.08 -1.85
CA LEU A 25 1.86 -21.99 -1.86
C LEU A 25 0.93 -21.73 -0.68
N ALA A 26 1.48 -21.58 0.52
CA ALA A 26 0.74 -21.24 1.73
C ALA A 26 0.01 -19.89 1.60
N ALA A 27 0.64 -18.88 0.99
CA ALA A 27 0.03 -17.58 0.75
C ALA A 27 -1.21 -17.66 -0.17
N ILE A 28 -1.14 -18.46 -1.25
CA ILE A 28 -2.27 -18.64 -2.17
C ILE A 28 -3.47 -19.29 -1.46
N LEU A 29 -3.22 -20.28 -0.60
CA LEU A 29 -4.26 -20.92 0.21
C LEU A 29 -4.95 -19.94 1.16
N LEU A 30 -4.15 -19.15 1.90
CA LEU A 30 -4.67 -18.12 2.82
C LEU A 30 -5.50 -17.07 2.09
N ASP A 31 -5.03 -16.60 0.93
CA ASP A 31 -5.75 -15.63 0.10
C ASP A 31 -7.12 -16.18 -0.39
N ARG A 32 -7.29 -17.51 -0.45
CA ARG A 32 -8.55 -18.20 -0.81
C ARG A 32 -9.31 -18.75 0.41
N GLY A 33 -8.92 -18.35 1.63
CA GLY A 33 -9.63 -18.68 2.87
C GLY A 33 -9.37 -20.09 3.43
N VAL A 34 -8.38 -20.81 2.90
CA VAL A 34 -7.96 -22.12 3.44
C VAL A 34 -7.07 -21.88 4.66
N GLY A 35 -7.34 -22.62 5.75
CA GLY A 35 -6.53 -22.56 6.96
C GLY A 35 -5.10 -23.06 6.70
N VAL A 36 -4.11 -22.33 7.22
CA VAL A 36 -2.70 -22.74 7.11
C VAL A 36 -2.04 -22.78 8.47
N SER A 37 -1.32 -23.86 8.72
CA SER A 37 -0.34 -23.96 9.80
C SER A 37 0.99 -24.46 9.26
N GLY A 38 2.07 -24.29 10.02
CA GLY A 38 3.34 -24.90 9.64
C GLY A 38 4.49 -24.59 10.57
N SER A 39 5.64 -25.15 10.23
CA SER A 39 6.88 -24.96 10.95
C SER A 39 8.04 -24.62 9.99
N ASP A 40 9.03 -23.93 10.51
CA ASP A 40 10.33 -23.78 9.87
C ASP A 40 11.45 -23.83 10.90
N ALA A 41 12.65 -24.24 10.49
CA ALA A 41 13.80 -24.34 11.38
C ALA A 41 14.25 -22.98 11.93
N LYS A 42 14.04 -21.89 11.18
CA LYS A 42 14.44 -20.53 11.59
C LYS A 42 13.33 -19.53 11.35
N ASP A 43 13.28 -18.50 12.19
CA ASP A 43 12.36 -17.39 11.98
C ASP A 43 12.82 -16.51 10.81
N SER A 44 11.87 -15.99 10.02
CA SER A 44 12.19 -15.29 8.77
C SER A 44 11.13 -14.26 8.38
N VAL A 45 11.46 -13.39 7.42
CA VAL A 45 10.52 -12.39 6.87
C VAL A 45 9.35 -13.08 6.15
N ALA A 46 9.56 -14.27 5.58
CA ALA A 46 8.49 -15.05 4.97
C ALA A 46 7.45 -15.50 6.03
N LEU A 47 7.93 -15.96 7.19
CA LEU A 47 7.08 -16.29 8.33
C LEU A 47 6.32 -15.06 8.85
N ASP A 48 6.98 -13.90 8.96
CA ASP A 48 6.32 -12.64 9.37
C ASP A 48 5.16 -12.28 8.45
N ARG A 49 5.32 -12.42 7.13
CA ARG A 49 4.27 -12.17 6.14
C ARG A 49 3.12 -13.18 6.21
N LEU A 50 3.43 -14.46 6.45
CA LEU A 50 2.40 -15.50 6.59
C LEU A 50 1.60 -15.35 7.90
N ARG A 51 2.26 -15.00 9.01
CA ARG A 51 1.58 -14.65 10.27
C ARG A 51 0.65 -13.45 10.07
N ALA A 52 1.11 -12.43 9.34
CA ALA A 52 0.28 -11.28 9.00
C ALA A 52 -0.95 -11.66 8.14
N ARG A 53 -0.90 -12.77 7.39
CA ARG A 53 -2.03 -13.36 6.64
C ARG A 53 -2.89 -14.32 7.48
N GLY A 54 -2.60 -14.52 8.77
CA GLY A 54 -3.37 -15.38 9.67
C GLY A 54 -2.88 -16.82 9.81
N ALA A 55 -1.70 -17.16 9.29
CA ALA A 55 -1.13 -18.50 9.45
C ALA A 55 -0.68 -18.78 10.91
N ARG A 56 -0.88 -20.02 11.37
CA ARG A 56 -0.38 -20.50 12.68
C ARG A 56 0.98 -21.15 12.51
N LEU A 57 2.05 -20.45 12.91
CA LEU A 57 3.43 -20.86 12.61
C LEU A 57 4.27 -21.10 13.86
N ALA A 58 5.08 -22.15 13.84
CA ALA A 58 6.10 -22.45 14.85
C ALA A 58 7.53 -22.31 14.30
N VAL A 59 8.48 -22.00 15.18
CA VAL A 59 9.92 -22.05 14.88
C VAL A 59 10.50 -23.29 15.57
N GLY A 60 11.19 -24.13 14.80
CA GLY A 60 11.59 -25.48 15.19
C GLY A 60 10.53 -26.53 14.84
N HIS A 61 10.98 -27.77 14.66
CA HIS A 61 10.10 -28.89 14.29
C HIS A 61 9.72 -29.73 15.51
N ALA A 62 8.43 -29.98 15.69
CA ALA A 62 7.90 -30.78 16.79
C ALA A 62 6.55 -31.40 16.42
N ALA A 63 6.30 -32.65 16.81
CA ALA A 63 5.02 -33.32 16.52
C ALA A 63 3.79 -32.56 17.06
N ALA A 64 3.97 -31.77 18.13
CA ALA A 64 2.93 -30.91 18.70
C ALA A 64 2.54 -29.72 17.80
N ASN A 65 3.38 -29.35 16.81
CA ASN A 65 3.07 -28.29 15.85
C ASN A 65 1.97 -28.72 14.87
N LEU A 66 1.83 -30.04 14.63
CA LEU A 66 0.81 -30.59 13.74
C LEU A 66 -0.57 -30.50 14.39
N ALA A 67 -1.33 -29.49 13.99
CA ALA A 67 -2.75 -29.33 14.28
C ALA A 67 -3.62 -30.30 13.44
N GLU A 68 -4.94 -30.20 13.54
CA GLU A 68 -5.85 -30.83 12.57
C GLU A 68 -5.60 -30.26 11.17
N ALA A 69 -5.30 -31.13 10.21
CA ALA A 69 -5.01 -30.78 8.83
C ALA A 69 -5.52 -31.86 7.88
N ASP A 70 -5.99 -31.45 6.70
CA ASP A 70 -6.43 -32.36 5.65
C ASP A 70 -5.24 -32.91 4.85
N LEU A 71 -4.11 -32.22 4.89
CA LEU A 71 -2.90 -32.52 4.11
C LEU A 71 -1.65 -31.96 4.79
N VAL A 72 -0.56 -32.72 4.75
CA VAL A 72 0.78 -32.25 5.13
C VAL A 72 1.64 -32.08 3.88
N VAL A 73 2.13 -30.86 3.66
CA VAL A 73 3.04 -30.52 2.57
C VAL A 73 4.45 -30.31 3.14
N HIS A 74 5.46 -30.93 2.54
CA HIS A 74 6.83 -30.76 3.00
C HIS A 74 7.78 -30.37 1.86
N SER A 75 8.82 -29.62 2.22
CA SER A 75 9.87 -29.24 1.27
C SER A 75 10.81 -30.41 0.98
N SER A 76 11.60 -30.31 -0.09
CA SER A 76 12.65 -31.29 -0.42
C SER A 76 13.80 -31.32 0.60
N ALA A 77 13.92 -30.28 1.44
CA ALA A 77 14.91 -30.23 2.52
C ALA A 77 14.47 -30.94 3.80
N VAL A 78 13.21 -31.42 3.86
CA VAL A 78 12.65 -32.11 5.03
C VAL A 78 12.70 -33.62 4.79
N GLY A 79 13.46 -34.33 5.64
CA GLY A 79 13.59 -35.78 5.63
C GLY A 79 12.36 -36.51 6.18
N ALA A 80 12.31 -37.83 5.95
CA ALA A 80 11.25 -38.70 6.45
C ALA A 80 11.30 -38.92 7.97
N ASP A 81 12.41 -38.58 8.61
CA ASP A 81 12.64 -38.59 10.05
C ASP A 81 12.04 -37.36 10.76
N ASN A 82 11.52 -36.38 10.03
CA ASN A 82 10.93 -35.19 10.61
C ASN A 82 9.71 -35.53 11.50
N PRO A 83 9.64 -35.02 12.75
CA PRO A 83 8.61 -35.42 13.71
C PRO A 83 7.19 -35.02 13.30
N GLU A 84 7.01 -33.97 12.48
CA GLU A 84 5.69 -33.54 11.99
C GLU A 84 5.20 -34.42 10.85
N VAL A 85 6.11 -34.82 9.94
CA VAL A 85 5.80 -35.74 8.84
C VAL A 85 5.43 -37.12 9.39
N GLN A 86 6.19 -37.63 10.36
CA GLN A 86 5.90 -38.88 11.04
C GLN A 86 4.57 -38.84 11.81
N ALA A 87 4.28 -37.73 12.50
CA ALA A 87 3.01 -37.55 13.19
C ALA A 87 1.82 -37.52 12.22
N GLY A 88 1.99 -36.90 11.03
CA GLY A 88 0.97 -36.90 9.97
C GLY A 88 0.68 -38.31 9.49
N ALA A 89 1.72 -39.09 9.18
CA ALA A 89 1.59 -40.48 8.78
C ALA A 89 0.92 -41.35 9.86
N ALA A 90 1.32 -41.20 11.13
CA ALA A 90 0.72 -41.94 12.25
C ALA A 90 -0.78 -41.63 12.47
N ARG A 91 -1.22 -40.43 12.08
CA ARG A 91 -2.63 -40.00 12.13
C ARG A 91 -3.41 -40.31 10.84
N GLY A 92 -2.78 -40.93 9.84
CA GLY A 92 -3.40 -41.22 8.54
C GLY A 92 -3.65 -39.97 7.68
N ILE A 93 -2.98 -38.85 7.96
CA ILE A 93 -3.11 -37.62 7.18
C ILE A 93 -2.25 -37.77 5.91
N PRO A 94 -2.80 -37.53 4.70
CA PRO A 94 -2.01 -37.60 3.47
C PRO A 94 -0.82 -36.64 3.50
N THR A 95 0.30 -37.08 2.94
CA THR A 95 1.52 -36.27 2.78
C THR A 95 1.85 -36.08 1.32
N CYS A 96 2.30 -34.90 0.92
CA CYS A 96 2.83 -34.67 -0.42
C CYS A 96 4.03 -33.72 -0.43
N ARG A 97 4.87 -33.86 -1.45
CA ARG A 97 5.99 -32.95 -1.69
C ARG A 97 5.49 -31.63 -2.27
N ARG A 98 6.32 -30.59 -2.16
CA ARG A 98 6.05 -29.26 -2.73
C ARG A 98 5.57 -29.28 -4.20
N GLY A 99 6.30 -29.99 -5.07
CA GLY A 99 5.98 -30.02 -6.52
C GLY A 99 4.67 -30.74 -6.84
N GLU A 100 4.39 -31.85 -6.14
CA GLU A 100 3.12 -32.57 -6.23
C GLU A 100 1.96 -31.69 -5.76
N PHE A 101 2.16 -30.93 -4.68
CA PHE A 101 1.14 -30.01 -4.20
C PHE A 101 0.89 -28.85 -5.17
N LEU A 102 1.94 -28.31 -5.81
CA LEU A 102 1.78 -27.28 -6.84
C LEU A 102 0.89 -27.76 -7.99
N ALA A 103 1.08 -28.99 -8.47
CA ALA A 103 0.23 -29.57 -9.50
C ALA A 103 -1.25 -29.62 -9.07
N ARG A 104 -1.53 -30.13 -7.86
CA ARG A 104 -2.90 -30.18 -7.30
C ARG A 104 -3.51 -28.80 -7.08
N LEU A 105 -2.70 -27.82 -6.69
CA LEU A 105 -3.16 -26.44 -6.50
C LEU A 105 -3.49 -25.78 -7.85
N ALA A 106 -2.72 -26.09 -8.90
CA ALA A 106 -2.92 -25.53 -10.23
C ALA A 106 -4.24 -25.96 -10.87
N ASP A 107 -4.77 -27.14 -10.54
CA ASP A 107 -6.07 -27.64 -11.01
C ASP A 107 -7.27 -26.75 -10.61
N ALA A 108 -7.08 -25.85 -9.64
CA ALA A 108 -8.09 -24.86 -9.25
C ALA A 108 -8.16 -23.63 -10.17
N PHE A 109 -7.31 -23.56 -11.20
CA PHE A 109 -7.24 -22.45 -12.16
C PHE A 109 -7.58 -22.94 -13.58
N ASP A 110 -8.36 -22.15 -14.32
CA ASP A 110 -8.80 -22.53 -15.67
C ASP A 110 -7.66 -22.44 -16.70
N THR A 111 -6.67 -21.59 -16.46
CA THR A 111 -5.52 -21.40 -17.37
C THR A 111 -4.24 -21.36 -16.56
N VAL A 112 -3.33 -22.30 -16.82
CA VAL A 112 -2.02 -22.37 -16.16
C VAL A 112 -0.92 -22.03 -17.17
N ILE A 113 -0.13 -21.01 -16.85
CA ILE A 113 1.11 -20.67 -17.56
C ILE A 113 2.27 -21.16 -16.70
N ALA A 114 2.95 -22.21 -17.18
CA ALA A 114 4.05 -22.86 -16.48
C ALA A 114 5.38 -22.52 -17.12
N VAL A 115 6.36 -22.07 -16.33
CA VAL A 115 7.69 -21.69 -16.82
C VAL A 115 8.73 -22.69 -16.34
N GLY A 116 9.28 -23.45 -17.28
CA GLY A 116 10.41 -24.36 -17.07
C GLY A 116 11.68 -23.88 -17.79
N GLY A 117 12.76 -24.63 -17.57
CA GLY A 117 14.06 -24.43 -18.22
C GLY A 117 15.19 -24.26 -17.22
N SER A 118 16.44 -24.54 -17.60
CA SER A 118 17.55 -24.58 -16.64
C SER A 118 17.83 -23.20 -16.01
N HIS A 119 17.74 -22.12 -16.80
CA HIS A 119 18.04 -20.75 -16.37
C HIS A 119 16.92 -19.77 -16.74
N GLY A 120 16.76 -18.68 -15.95
CA GLY A 120 15.84 -17.57 -16.31
C GLY A 120 14.36 -17.80 -15.99
N LYS A 121 13.99 -18.93 -15.35
CA LYS A 121 12.62 -19.26 -14.94
C LYS A 121 11.98 -18.14 -14.12
N THR A 122 12.56 -17.84 -12.97
CA THR A 122 12.01 -16.86 -12.00
C THR A 122 11.79 -15.49 -12.60
N THR A 123 12.74 -14.99 -13.39
CA THR A 123 12.60 -13.69 -14.05
C THR A 123 11.48 -13.70 -15.09
N THR A 124 11.37 -14.77 -15.88
CA THR A 124 10.33 -14.93 -16.90
C THR A 124 8.94 -15.06 -16.27
N THR A 125 8.79 -15.88 -15.21
CA THR A 125 7.56 -16.02 -14.43
C THR A 125 7.10 -14.68 -13.86
N ALA A 126 8.02 -13.95 -13.23
CA ALA A 126 7.73 -12.64 -12.66
C ALA A 126 7.31 -11.62 -13.74
N LEU A 127 7.96 -11.62 -14.90
CA LEU A 127 7.61 -10.77 -16.03
C LEU A 127 6.20 -11.08 -16.58
N ILE A 128 5.85 -12.36 -16.74
CA ILE A 128 4.51 -12.77 -17.20
C ILE A 128 3.45 -12.28 -16.21
N ALA A 129 3.65 -12.58 -14.91
CA ALA A 129 2.73 -12.15 -13.87
C ALA A 129 2.62 -10.62 -13.80
N HIS A 130 3.73 -9.89 -13.94
CA HIS A 130 3.76 -8.41 -13.98
C HIS A 130 2.94 -7.86 -15.14
N ILE A 131 3.17 -8.37 -16.35
CA ILE A 131 2.45 -7.95 -17.56
C ILE A 131 0.94 -8.17 -17.38
N LEU A 132 0.53 -9.38 -16.97
CA LEU A 132 -0.89 -9.71 -16.82
C LEU A 132 -1.57 -8.89 -15.71
N ARG A 133 -0.85 -8.59 -14.61
CA ARG A 133 -1.36 -7.71 -13.54
C ARG A 133 -1.57 -6.28 -14.01
N GLU A 134 -0.59 -5.72 -14.72
CA GLU A 134 -0.67 -4.34 -15.25
C GLU A 134 -1.77 -4.19 -16.30
N LEU A 135 -2.08 -5.27 -17.04
CA LEU A 135 -3.17 -5.30 -18.00
C LEU A 135 -4.53 -5.68 -17.39
N GLY A 136 -4.60 -5.93 -16.08
CA GLY A 136 -5.86 -6.15 -15.36
C GLY A 136 -6.40 -7.58 -15.38
N PHE A 137 -5.62 -8.58 -15.80
CA PHE A 137 -6.03 -10.00 -15.79
C PHE A 137 -6.10 -10.59 -14.37
N ARG A 138 -5.51 -9.92 -13.38
CA ARG A 138 -5.47 -10.33 -11.96
C ARG A 138 -5.06 -11.80 -11.74
N PRO A 139 -3.96 -12.28 -12.33
CA PRO A 139 -3.57 -13.68 -12.24
C PRO A 139 -3.22 -14.08 -10.81
N GLY A 140 -3.45 -15.33 -10.46
CA GLY A 140 -2.68 -16.00 -9.42
C GLY A 140 -1.24 -16.18 -9.88
N TYR A 141 -0.28 -16.09 -8.97
CA TYR A 141 1.12 -16.28 -9.34
C TYR A 141 1.93 -16.90 -8.20
N LEU A 142 2.96 -17.66 -8.58
CA LEU A 142 3.98 -18.24 -7.70
C LEU A 142 5.36 -18.04 -8.33
N VAL A 143 6.11 -17.07 -7.83
CA VAL A 143 7.46 -16.75 -8.28
C VAL A 143 8.48 -17.31 -7.29
N GLY A 144 9.52 -18.00 -7.75
CA GLY A 144 10.57 -18.55 -6.88
C GLY A 144 11.57 -17.55 -6.31
N GLY A 145 11.22 -16.27 -6.28
CA GLY A 145 12.07 -15.20 -5.81
C GLY A 145 11.27 -13.95 -5.48
N GLU A 146 11.77 -13.17 -4.53
CA GLU A 146 11.17 -11.89 -4.14
C GLU A 146 11.14 -10.93 -5.33
N VAL A 147 9.97 -10.44 -5.70
CA VAL A 147 9.83 -9.46 -6.79
C VAL A 147 9.91 -8.05 -6.22
N SER A 148 10.78 -7.22 -6.80
CA SER A 148 10.95 -5.83 -6.39
C SER A 148 9.62 -5.07 -6.48
N GLN A 149 9.32 -4.27 -5.45
CA GLN A 149 8.09 -3.47 -5.32
C GLN A 149 6.79 -4.27 -5.10
N TRP A 150 6.84 -5.60 -5.02
CA TRP A 150 5.67 -6.41 -4.71
C TRP A 150 5.59 -6.72 -3.22
N ALA A 151 4.38 -6.83 -2.68
CA ALA A 151 4.15 -7.19 -1.29
C ALA A 151 4.58 -8.66 -1.00
N SER A 152 4.45 -9.53 -2.00
CA SER A 152 4.65 -10.98 -1.88
C SER A 152 5.03 -11.60 -3.23
N PRO A 153 5.93 -12.61 -3.26
CA PRO A 153 6.29 -13.35 -4.48
C PRO A 153 5.19 -14.32 -4.94
N ALA A 154 4.13 -14.48 -4.15
CA ALA A 154 2.94 -15.23 -4.52
C ALA A 154 1.65 -14.54 -4.08
N ALA A 155 0.58 -14.74 -4.84
CA ALA A 155 -0.79 -14.34 -4.51
C ALA A 155 -1.78 -15.21 -5.28
N ALA A 156 -2.98 -15.42 -4.73
CA ALA A 156 -3.99 -16.23 -5.40
C ALA A 156 -4.61 -15.55 -6.64
N GLY A 157 -4.60 -14.21 -6.67
CA GLY A 157 -5.30 -13.44 -7.70
C GLY A 157 -6.83 -13.62 -7.67
N ALA A 158 -7.53 -12.70 -8.33
CA ALA A 158 -8.99 -12.75 -8.50
C ALA A 158 -9.39 -13.29 -9.88
N GLY A 159 -8.43 -13.44 -10.81
CA GLY A 159 -8.63 -14.02 -12.13
C GLY A 159 -8.56 -15.54 -12.14
N HIS A 160 -8.69 -16.11 -13.34
CA HIS A 160 -8.69 -17.54 -13.60
C HIS A 160 -7.33 -18.08 -14.10
N ILE A 161 -6.35 -17.20 -14.29
CA ILE A 161 -5.00 -17.54 -14.76
C ILE A 161 -4.07 -17.77 -13.56
N LEU A 162 -3.30 -18.85 -13.57
CA LEU A 162 -2.15 -19.07 -12.69
C LEU A 162 -0.85 -18.96 -13.49
N VAL A 163 0.11 -18.18 -12.98
CA VAL A 163 1.47 -18.09 -13.52
C VAL A 163 2.46 -18.68 -12.51
N THR A 164 3.15 -19.75 -12.86
CA THR A 164 4.09 -20.42 -11.95
C THR A 164 5.36 -20.84 -12.66
N GLU A 165 6.49 -20.80 -11.94
CA GLU A 165 7.65 -21.60 -12.36
C GLU A 165 7.48 -23.05 -11.91
N VAL A 166 8.14 -23.95 -12.64
CA VAL A 166 8.28 -25.36 -12.29
C VAL A 166 9.75 -25.71 -12.11
N ASP A 167 10.00 -26.70 -11.27
CA ASP A 167 11.35 -27.15 -10.90
C ASP A 167 11.65 -28.48 -11.59
N GLU A 168 12.67 -28.50 -12.44
CA GLU A 168 13.13 -29.69 -13.13
C GLU A 168 13.93 -30.64 -12.23
N SER A 169 14.48 -30.16 -11.11
CA SER A 169 15.53 -30.87 -10.36
C SER A 169 15.07 -32.14 -9.64
N ASP A 170 13.77 -32.29 -9.40
CA ASP A 170 13.16 -33.45 -8.74
C ASP A 170 12.13 -34.19 -9.62
N GLY A 171 12.01 -33.80 -10.89
CA GLY A 171 11.11 -34.41 -11.87
C GLY A 171 9.62 -34.03 -11.72
N THR A 172 9.26 -33.27 -10.68
CA THR A 172 7.84 -32.95 -10.40
C THR A 172 7.22 -32.00 -11.42
N GLN A 173 8.02 -31.28 -12.23
CA GLN A 173 7.50 -30.45 -13.31
C GLN A 173 6.61 -31.20 -14.31
N ALA A 174 6.87 -32.50 -14.54
CA ALA A 174 6.10 -33.32 -15.47
C ALA A 174 4.66 -33.60 -14.99
N LEU A 175 4.35 -33.34 -13.71
CA LEU A 175 3.02 -33.53 -13.14
C LEU A 175 2.08 -32.35 -13.42
N LEU A 176 2.61 -31.20 -13.83
CA LEU A 176 1.83 -29.99 -14.03
C LEU A 176 1.24 -29.95 -15.44
N ARG A 177 -0.09 -29.86 -15.54
CA ARG A 177 -0.78 -29.58 -16.80
C ARG A 177 -0.86 -28.08 -17.03
N ALA A 178 -0.41 -27.63 -18.20
CA ALA A 178 -0.33 -26.21 -18.52
C ALA A 178 -1.08 -25.89 -19.81
N ALA A 179 -1.88 -24.82 -19.80
CA ALA A 179 -2.42 -24.28 -21.04
C ALA A 179 -1.29 -23.71 -21.92
N VAL A 180 -0.29 -23.11 -21.29
CA VAL A 180 0.92 -22.60 -21.95
C VAL A 180 2.14 -23.02 -21.15
N ALA A 181 2.99 -23.88 -21.72
CA ALA A 181 4.33 -24.11 -21.22
C ALA A 181 5.32 -23.12 -21.85
N VAL A 182 6.19 -22.54 -21.03
CA VAL A 182 7.29 -21.68 -21.46
C VAL A 182 8.60 -22.36 -21.10
N VAL A 183 9.49 -22.57 -22.08
CA VAL A 183 10.83 -23.14 -21.85
C VAL A 183 11.90 -22.13 -22.23
N THR A 184 12.64 -21.64 -21.23
CA THR A 184 13.67 -20.62 -21.43
C THR A 184 14.94 -21.17 -22.09
N ASN A 185 15.35 -22.40 -21.72
CA ASN A 185 16.49 -23.14 -22.24
C ASN A 185 16.49 -24.56 -21.66
N VAL A 186 17.31 -25.45 -22.22
CA VAL A 186 17.58 -26.78 -21.68
C VAL A 186 19.09 -26.99 -21.71
N ASP A 187 19.69 -26.79 -20.55
CA ASP A 187 21.12 -27.01 -20.28
C ASP A 187 21.30 -28.14 -19.27
N ASP A 188 22.47 -28.77 -19.34
CA ASP A 188 22.89 -29.81 -18.42
C ASP A 188 23.07 -29.24 -17.00
N ASP A 189 22.02 -29.30 -16.20
CA ASP A 189 22.04 -28.99 -14.77
C ASP A 189 21.08 -29.94 -14.06
N HIS A 190 21.36 -30.30 -12.81
CA HIS A 190 20.57 -31.24 -12.00
C HIS A 190 20.35 -32.65 -12.60
N CYS A 191 20.96 -32.97 -13.74
CA CYS A 191 20.76 -34.25 -14.43
C CYS A 191 21.10 -35.47 -13.56
N TRP A 192 22.02 -35.31 -12.61
CA TRP A 192 22.41 -36.36 -11.64
C TRP A 192 21.24 -36.83 -10.76
N SER A 193 20.25 -35.98 -10.50
CA SER A 193 19.05 -36.33 -9.74
C SER A 193 18.02 -37.10 -10.58
N LEU A 194 18.17 -37.12 -11.90
CA LEU A 194 17.24 -37.74 -12.86
C LEU A 194 17.86 -38.90 -13.65
N GLY A 195 18.99 -39.46 -13.18
CA GLY A 195 19.67 -40.55 -13.88
C GLY A 195 20.46 -40.14 -15.11
N GLY A 196 20.82 -38.86 -15.24
CA GLY A 196 21.67 -38.30 -16.29
C GLY A 196 20.94 -37.39 -17.27
N VAL A 197 21.65 -36.91 -18.29
CA VAL A 197 21.15 -35.94 -19.28
C VAL A 197 19.91 -36.47 -20.01
N ALA A 198 19.89 -37.76 -20.35
CA ALA A 198 18.73 -38.37 -21.01
C ALA A 198 17.45 -38.32 -20.16
N GLY A 199 17.57 -38.51 -18.83
CA GLY A 199 16.45 -38.39 -17.91
C GLY A 199 15.95 -36.95 -17.76
N LEU A 200 16.87 -35.97 -17.73
CA LEU A 200 16.52 -34.55 -17.76
C LEU A 200 15.78 -34.18 -19.06
N GLU A 201 16.30 -34.59 -20.21
CA GLU A 201 15.65 -34.35 -21.50
C GLU A 201 14.27 -35.01 -21.60
N GLN A 202 14.11 -36.21 -21.04
CA GLN A 202 12.82 -36.87 -21.00
C GLN A 202 11.83 -36.11 -20.10
N CYS A 203 12.27 -35.66 -18.92
CA CYS A 203 11.48 -34.83 -18.03
C CYS A 203 10.97 -33.55 -18.73
N PHE A 204 11.81 -32.91 -19.55
CA PHE A 204 11.39 -31.77 -20.37
C PHE A 204 10.40 -32.14 -21.48
N ARG A 205 10.59 -33.29 -22.15
CA ARG A 205 9.64 -33.80 -23.15
C ARG A 205 8.26 -34.06 -22.53
N ASP A 206 8.23 -34.66 -21.35
CA ASP A 206 6.99 -34.96 -20.64
C ASP A 206 6.28 -33.66 -20.20
N PHE A 207 7.03 -32.68 -19.65
CA PHE A 207 6.51 -31.36 -19.32
C PHE A 207 5.92 -30.64 -20.55
N ALA A 208 6.64 -30.65 -21.68
CA ALA A 208 6.15 -30.05 -22.92
C ALA A 208 4.91 -30.79 -23.47
N GLY A 209 4.90 -32.12 -23.40
CA GLY A 209 3.78 -32.95 -23.89
C GLY A 209 2.51 -32.85 -23.04
N ALA A 210 2.63 -32.46 -21.78
CA ALA A 210 1.49 -32.19 -20.88
C ALA A 210 0.85 -30.81 -21.09
N ALA A 211 1.35 -30.00 -22.02
CA ALA A 211 0.88 -28.65 -22.28
C ALA A 211 0.06 -28.55 -23.59
N ASP A 212 -0.93 -27.66 -23.61
CA ASP A 212 -1.73 -27.43 -24.84
C ASP A 212 -0.92 -26.63 -25.89
N ALA A 213 -0.13 -25.66 -25.43
CA ALA A 213 0.77 -24.85 -26.26
C ALA A 213 2.15 -24.71 -25.62
N LEU A 214 3.18 -24.61 -26.46
CA LEU A 214 4.57 -24.48 -26.02
C LEU A 214 5.22 -23.24 -26.65
N ILE A 215 5.87 -22.42 -25.82
CA ILE A 215 6.70 -21.29 -26.24
C ILE A 215 8.11 -21.51 -25.72
N ALA A 216 9.09 -21.63 -26.61
CA ALA A 216 10.47 -21.87 -26.23
C ALA A 216 11.42 -20.85 -26.86
N TRP A 217 12.51 -20.53 -26.16
CA TRP A 217 13.61 -19.81 -26.80
C TRP A 217 14.31 -20.74 -27.78
N ARG A 218 14.57 -20.27 -29.00
CA ARG A 218 15.13 -21.11 -30.06
C ARG A 218 16.61 -21.41 -29.79
N SER A 219 16.92 -22.67 -29.50
CA SER A 219 18.26 -23.25 -29.56
C SER A 219 18.23 -24.59 -30.32
N PRO A 220 19.39 -25.13 -30.76
CA PRO A 220 19.45 -26.46 -31.35
C PRO A 220 18.78 -27.53 -30.46
N LYS A 221 19.06 -27.48 -29.15
CA LYS A 221 18.52 -28.42 -28.16
C LYS A 221 17.01 -28.29 -27.98
N THR A 222 16.47 -27.07 -27.89
CA THR A 222 15.00 -26.92 -27.74
C THR A 222 14.25 -27.37 -29.00
N VAL A 223 14.82 -27.14 -30.19
CA VAL A 223 14.21 -27.59 -31.46
C VAL A 223 14.25 -29.11 -31.56
N GLU A 224 15.37 -29.73 -31.17
CA GLU A 224 15.52 -31.19 -31.09
C GLU A 224 14.46 -31.82 -30.17
N LEU A 225 14.30 -31.29 -28.96
CA LEU A 225 13.41 -31.86 -27.94
C LEU A 225 11.93 -31.64 -28.23
N PHE A 226 11.58 -30.45 -28.74
CA PHE A 226 10.18 -30.00 -28.80
C PHE A 226 9.63 -29.81 -30.20
N GLY A 227 10.43 -30.03 -31.26
CA GLY A 227 10.01 -29.80 -32.64
C GLY A 227 8.82 -30.65 -33.10
N ARG A 228 8.47 -31.72 -32.36
CA ARG A 228 7.30 -32.57 -32.61
C ARG A 228 6.02 -32.11 -31.94
N HIS A 229 6.07 -31.12 -31.04
CA HIS A 229 4.89 -30.62 -30.35
C HIS A 229 4.02 -29.79 -31.33
N PRO A 230 2.71 -30.11 -31.47
CA PRO A 230 1.87 -29.58 -32.55
C PRO A 230 1.68 -28.04 -32.50
N HIS A 231 1.79 -27.46 -31.31
CA HIS A 231 1.61 -26.02 -31.07
C HIS A 231 2.88 -25.37 -30.47
N ALA A 232 4.07 -25.82 -30.89
CA ALA A 232 5.34 -25.20 -30.46
C ALA A 232 5.69 -23.93 -31.25
N ARG A 233 6.08 -22.88 -30.53
CA ARG A 233 6.61 -21.62 -31.07
C ARG A 233 8.02 -21.39 -30.55
N PHE A 234 8.98 -21.26 -31.46
CA PHE A 234 10.39 -21.01 -31.12
C PHE A 234 10.77 -19.56 -31.41
N LEU A 235 11.03 -18.78 -30.35
CA LEU A 235 11.32 -17.35 -30.44
C LEU A 235 12.82 -17.06 -30.49
N THR A 236 13.16 -15.93 -31.09
CA THR A 236 14.52 -15.42 -31.25
C THR A 236 14.59 -13.94 -30.86
N ALA A 237 15.78 -13.35 -30.91
CA ALA A 237 15.95 -11.91 -30.71
C ALA A 237 15.12 -11.07 -31.71
N ARG A 238 14.82 -11.58 -32.91
CA ARG A 238 14.03 -10.88 -33.94
C ARG A 238 12.55 -10.74 -33.57
N ASP A 239 12.05 -11.60 -32.69
CA ASP A 239 10.67 -11.58 -32.20
C ASP A 239 10.48 -10.55 -31.06
N THR A 240 11.57 -9.95 -30.58
CA THR A 240 11.53 -8.94 -29.53
C THR A 240 10.83 -7.68 -30.04
N PRO A 241 9.76 -7.20 -29.39
CA PRO A 241 9.08 -5.98 -29.81
C PRO A 241 10.03 -4.77 -29.85
N SER A 242 10.02 -4.01 -30.95
CA SER A 242 10.87 -2.81 -31.09
C SER A 242 10.56 -1.71 -30.08
N SER A 243 9.32 -1.71 -29.55
CA SER A 243 8.86 -0.83 -28.48
C SER A 243 9.36 -1.23 -27.09
N LEU A 244 9.96 -2.42 -26.92
CA LEU A 244 10.38 -2.91 -25.62
C LEU A 244 11.51 -2.04 -25.05
N ARG A 245 11.29 -1.54 -23.84
CA ARG A 245 12.28 -0.81 -23.03
C ARG A 245 12.29 -1.48 -21.66
N LEU A 246 13.38 -2.12 -21.26
CA LEU A 246 13.47 -2.81 -19.97
C LEU A 246 14.38 -2.05 -19.01
N GLN A 247 14.03 -2.07 -17.72
CA GLN A 247 14.93 -1.64 -16.64
C GLN A 247 15.95 -2.74 -16.28
N LEU A 248 15.65 -3.99 -16.62
CA LEU A 248 16.53 -5.14 -16.39
C LEU A 248 17.80 -5.07 -17.25
N LYS A 249 18.91 -5.51 -16.67
CA LYS A 249 20.24 -5.50 -17.30
C LYS A 249 20.52 -6.81 -18.04
N GLY A 250 21.29 -6.73 -19.12
CA GLY A 250 21.76 -7.89 -19.89
C GLY A 250 20.78 -8.43 -20.95
N ASP A 251 21.33 -8.94 -22.06
CA ASP A 251 20.55 -9.40 -23.21
C ASP A 251 19.68 -10.62 -22.92
N HIS A 252 20.10 -11.48 -21.98
CA HIS A 252 19.30 -12.61 -21.52
C HIS A 252 17.92 -12.15 -20.99
N ASN A 253 17.84 -10.98 -20.35
CA ASN A 253 16.57 -10.43 -19.87
C ASN A 253 15.68 -9.88 -20.99
N ARG A 254 16.26 -9.48 -22.13
CA ARG A 254 15.46 -9.20 -23.34
C ARG A 254 14.79 -10.47 -23.86
N GLY A 255 15.54 -11.58 -23.91
CA GLY A 255 14.99 -12.89 -24.28
C GLY A 255 13.86 -13.34 -23.34
N ASN A 256 14.09 -13.25 -22.02
CA ASN A 256 13.07 -13.55 -21.00
C ASN A 256 11.80 -12.69 -21.19
N ALA A 257 11.95 -11.40 -21.47
CA ALA A 257 10.81 -10.52 -21.73
C ALA A 257 10.06 -10.87 -23.02
N THR A 258 10.78 -11.27 -24.08
CA THR A 258 10.15 -11.72 -25.34
C THR A 258 9.31 -12.98 -25.11
N LEU A 259 9.82 -13.96 -24.37
CA LEU A 259 9.06 -15.13 -23.96
C LEU A 259 7.83 -14.73 -23.12
N ALA A 260 8.02 -13.83 -22.16
CA ALA A 260 6.95 -13.39 -21.27
C ALA A 260 5.81 -12.68 -22.01
N ILE A 261 6.15 -11.81 -22.98
CA ILE A 261 5.16 -11.10 -23.81
C ILE A 261 4.39 -12.09 -24.68
N ALA A 262 5.06 -13.07 -25.27
CA ALA A 262 4.41 -14.09 -26.08
C ALA A 262 3.48 -14.99 -25.24
N ALA A 263 3.89 -15.35 -24.02
CA ALA A 263 3.07 -16.14 -23.10
C ALA A 263 1.84 -15.36 -22.62
N ALA A 264 2.01 -14.08 -22.27
CA ALA A 264 0.88 -13.22 -21.93
C ALA A 264 -0.10 -13.07 -23.12
N ALA A 265 0.42 -12.96 -24.35
CA ALA A 265 -0.40 -12.89 -25.55
C ALA A 265 -1.17 -14.19 -25.83
N ALA A 266 -0.54 -15.36 -25.59
CA ALA A 266 -1.23 -16.65 -25.68
C ALA A 266 -2.38 -16.78 -24.65
N ALA A 267 -2.29 -16.05 -23.53
CA ALA A 267 -3.34 -15.95 -22.53
C ALA A 267 -4.36 -14.80 -22.80
N GLY A 268 -4.31 -14.17 -23.98
CA GLY A 268 -5.28 -13.16 -24.43
C GLY A 268 -4.87 -11.70 -24.27
N ALA A 269 -3.64 -11.40 -23.85
CA ALA A 269 -3.16 -10.02 -23.74
C ALA A 269 -2.80 -9.40 -25.11
N ASP A 270 -3.06 -8.11 -25.31
CA ASP A 270 -2.55 -7.37 -26.48
C ASP A 270 -1.01 -7.29 -26.44
N PRO A 271 -0.27 -7.78 -27.46
CA PRO A 271 1.19 -7.81 -27.44
C PRO A 271 1.85 -6.43 -27.29
N ARG A 272 1.25 -5.37 -27.85
CA ARG A 272 1.81 -4.01 -27.74
C ARG A 272 1.63 -3.45 -26.33
N ALA A 273 0.48 -3.69 -25.71
CA ALA A 273 0.22 -3.35 -24.32
C ALA A 273 1.13 -4.15 -23.38
N ALA A 274 1.34 -5.44 -23.65
CA ALA A 274 2.25 -6.29 -22.90
C ALA A 274 3.70 -5.77 -22.93
N ALA A 275 4.19 -5.36 -24.10
CA ALA A 275 5.52 -4.76 -24.23
C ALA A 275 5.67 -3.45 -23.43
N ARG A 276 4.62 -2.61 -23.38
CA ARG A 276 4.60 -1.40 -22.54
C ARG A 276 4.57 -1.75 -21.05
N ALA A 277 3.76 -2.73 -20.64
CA ALA A 277 3.66 -3.17 -19.26
C ALA A 277 5.00 -3.70 -18.74
N ALA A 278 5.70 -4.51 -19.53
CA ALA A 278 7.03 -5.05 -19.20
C ALA A 278 8.07 -3.96 -18.85
N ALA A 279 7.92 -2.74 -19.38
CA ALA A 279 8.87 -1.65 -19.15
C ALA A 279 8.89 -1.12 -17.71
N SER A 280 7.80 -1.33 -16.97
CA SER A 280 7.70 -0.94 -15.56
C SER A 280 8.21 -2.00 -14.58
N PHE A 281 8.63 -3.17 -15.07
CA PHE A 281 9.07 -4.26 -14.21
C PHE A 281 10.42 -3.94 -13.54
N ALA A 282 10.42 -3.92 -12.20
CA ALA A 282 11.56 -3.54 -11.37
C ALA A 282 12.54 -4.70 -11.07
N GLY A 283 12.26 -5.91 -11.54
CA GLY A 283 13.12 -7.07 -11.39
C GLY A 283 12.87 -7.94 -10.17
N VAL A 284 13.65 -9.01 -10.07
CA VAL A 284 13.62 -10.00 -9.00
C VAL A 284 14.86 -9.82 -8.13
N GLN A 285 14.68 -9.86 -6.80
CA GLN A 285 15.79 -9.79 -5.85
C GLN A 285 16.79 -10.93 -6.10
N ARG A 286 18.07 -10.64 -5.86
CA ARG A 286 19.20 -11.53 -6.17
C ARG A 286 19.34 -11.84 -7.67
N ARG A 287 18.71 -11.09 -8.58
CA ARG A 287 18.97 -11.17 -10.03
C ARG A 287 19.57 -9.84 -10.49
N LEU A 288 20.90 -9.75 -10.50
CA LEU A 288 21.68 -8.51 -10.72
C LEU A 288 21.17 -7.31 -9.89
N THR A 289 20.82 -7.57 -8.62
CA THR A 289 20.22 -6.58 -7.74
C THR A 289 21.28 -5.64 -7.16
N VAL A 290 21.14 -4.34 -7.40
CA VAL A 290 21.99 -3.34 -6.74
C VAL A 290 21.63 -3.28 -5.25
N ARG A 291 22.57 -3.65 -4.38
CA ARG A 291 22.42 -3.65 -2.92
C ARG A 291 22.94 -2.38 -2.27
N TYR A 292 23.95 -1.78 -2.88
CA TYR A 292 24.51 -0.53 -2.41
C TYR A 292 25.11 0.24 -3.59
N ARG A 293 24.96 1.56 -3.55
CA ARG A 293 25.69 2.49 -4.39
C ARG A 293 26.17 3.61 -3.48
N ALA A 294 27.48 3.78 -3.39
CA ALA A 294 28.06 4.91 -2.70
C ALA A 294 27.56 6.23 -3.31
N PRO A 295 27.36 7.30 -2.52
CA PRO A 295 26.82 8.55 -3.04
C PRO A 295 27.64 9.20 -4.16
N ASP A 296 28.95 8.95 -4.19
CA ASP A 296 29.88 9.37 -5.26
C ASP A 296 29.90 8.43 -6.47
N GLY A 297 29.18 7.31 -6.42
CA GLY A 297 29.11 6.28 -7.45
C GLY A 297 30.36 5.41 -7.58
N ARG A 298 31.40 5.63 -6.75
CA ARG A 298 32.68 4.92 -6.88
C ARG A 298 32.59 3.47 -6.41
N ALA A 299 31.86 3.19 -5.33
CA ALA A 299 31.63 1.83 -4.87
C ALA A 299 30.19 1.38 -5.17
N VAL A 300 30.04 0.22 -5.81
CA VAL A 300 28.73 -0.40 -6.09
C VAL A 300 28.77 -1.85 -5.65
N ILE A 301 27.76 -2.30 -4.90
CA ILE A 301 27.56 -3.72 -4.59
C ILE A 301 26.38 -4.22 -5.40
N VAL A 302 26.61 -5.25 -6.22
CA VAL A 302 25.56 -5.98 -6.93
C VAL A 302 25.54 -7.42 -6.45
N GLU A 303 24.36 -7.91 -6.12
CA GLU A 303 24.12 -9.31 -5.76
C GLU A 303 23.46 -10.05 -6.92
N ASP A 304 23.91 -11.28 -7.17
CA ASP A 304 23.31 -12.17 -8.14
C ASP A 304 23.26 -13.64 -7.70
N TYR A 305 22.24 -14.38 -8.17
CA TYR A 305 21.97 -15.77 -7.78
C TYR A 305 22.68 -16.78 -8.70
N ALA A 306 23.40 -16.32 -9.73
CA ALA A 306 24.06 -17.17 -10.69
C ALA A 306 24.93 -18.23 -9.99
N HIS A 307 24.74 -19.48 -10.38
CA HIS A 307 25.43 -20.62 -9.78
C HIS A 307 25.81 -21.68 -10.81
N HIS A 308 25.43 -21.50 -12.08
CA HIS A 308 25.88 -22.28 -13.22
C HIS A 308 26.84 -21.42 -14.09
N PRO A 309 27.84 -22.01 -14.80
CA PRO A 309 28.80 -21.21 -15.59
C PRO A 309 28.16 -20.30 -16.64
N ALA A 310 27.07 -20.74 -17.27
CA ALA A 310 26.35 -19.94 -18.26
C ALA A 310 25.71 -18.68 -17.63
N GLU A 311 25.10 -18.84 -16.45
CA GLU A 311 24.53 -17.72 -15.68
C GLU A 311 25.62 -16.77 -15.20
N LEU A 312 26.71 -17.31 -14.63
CA LEU A 312 27.82 -16.50 -14.14
C LEU A 312 28.42 -15.66 -15.27
N LYS A 313 28.58 -16.24 -16.46
CA LYS A 313 29.07 -15.52 -17.64
C LYS A 313 28.10 -14.39 -18.02
N ALA A 314 26.80 -14.69 -18.09
CA ALA A 314 25.79 -13.69 -18.44
C ALA A 314 25.76 -12.54 -17.43
N SER A 315 25.96 -12.82 -16.15
CA SER A 315 26.02 -11.81 -15.09
C SER A 315 27.27 -10.95 -15.18
N LEU A 316 28.46 -11.53 -15.32
CA LEU A 316 29.69 -10.76 -15.46
C LEU A 316 29.69 -9.90 -16.73
N ASP A 317 29.18 -10.42 -17.85
CA ASP A 317 29.07 -9.66 -19.10
C ASP A 317 28.11 -8.47 -18.96
N ALA A 318 26.94 -8.68 -18.32
CA ALA A 318 25.99 -7.60 -18.06
C ALA A 318 26.58 -6.53 -17.12
N LEU A 319 27.34 -6.96 -16.10
CA LEU A 319 28.00 -6.06 -15.16
C LEU A 319 29.10 -5.22 -15.84
N ARG A 320 29.96 -5.82 -16.67
CA ARG A 320 30.98 -5.08 -17.42
C ARG A 320 30.38 -4.09 -18.42
N ALA A 321 29.33 -4.47 -19.12
CA ALA A 321 28.66 -3.58 -20.07
C ALA A 321 28.03 -2.36 -19.38
N GLU A 322 27.46 -2.55 -18.20
CA GLU A 322 26.81 -1.50 -17.42
C GLU A 322 27.80 -0.59 -16.68
N TYR A 323 28.94 -1.13 -16.24
CA TYR A 323 29.94 -0.43 -15.43
C TYR A 323 31.34 -0.49 -16.07
N PRO A 324 31.53 0.04 -17.29
CA PRO A 324 32.78 -0.11 -18.03
C PRO A 324 33.99 0.60 -17.37
N GLY A 325 33.75 1.56 -16.48
CA GLY A 325 34.79 2.30 -15.76
C GLY A 325 35.08 1.77 -14.35
N HIS A 326 34.42 0.70 -13.91
CA HIS A 326 34.62 0.13 -12.58
C HIS A 326 35.50 -1.11 -12.65
N ARG A 327 36.43 -1.23 -11.69
CA ARG A 327 37.14 -2.49 -11.41
C ARG A 327 36.14 -3.52 -10.87
N LEU A 328 36.00 -4.64 -11.57
CA LEU A 328 35.07 -5.71 -11.24
C LEU A 328 35.71 -6.70 -10.25
N VAL A 329 35.36 -6.57 -8.97
CA VAL A 329 35.75 -7.47 -7.89
C VAL A 329 34.63 -8.49 -7.67
N THR A 330 34.89 -9.76 -7.95
CA THR A 330 33.89 -10.83 -7.89
C THR A 330 34.12 -11.74 -6.69
N VAL A 331 33.11 -11.87 -5.84
CA VAL A 331 33.04 -12.89 -4.79
C VAL A 331 32.03 -13.94 -5.25
N PHE A 332 32.52 -15.13 -5.57
CA PHE A 332 31.70 -16.23 -6.10
C PHE A 332 31.63 -17.38 -5.10
N GLN A 333 30.41 -17.79 -4.75
CA GLN A 333 30.18 -19.00 -3.96
C GLN A 333 29.64 -20.13 -4.87
N PRO A 334 30.40 -21.20 -5.10
CA PRO A 334 29.89 -22.37 -5.79
C PRO A 334 28.83 -23.09 -4.93
N HIS A 335 27.86 -23.69 -5.60
CA HIS A 335 26.71 -24.35 -4.96
C HIS A 335 26.65 -25.82 -5.36
N ARG A 336 26.64 -26.72 -4.35
CA ARG A 336 26.72 -28.19 -4.44
C ARG A 336 28.05 -28.74 -4.97
N PHE A 337 28.56 -29.80 -4.34
CA PHE A 337 29.85 -30.40 -4.69
C PHE A 337 29.82 -31.12 -6.04
N GLU A 338 28.69 -31.72 -6.43
CA GLU A 338 28.54 -32.39 -7.73
C GLU A 338 28.68 -31.41 -8.90
N ARG A 339 28.20 -30.17 -8.70
CA ARG A 339 28.34 -29.10 -9.68
C ARG A 339 29.78 -28.60 -9.76
N ILE A 340 30.48 -28.51 -8.61
CA ILE A 340 31.91 -28.17 -8.58
C ILE A 340 32.70 -29.23 -9.33
N ARG A 341 32.49 -30.52 -9.02
CA ARG A 341 33.15 -31.64 -9.70
C ARG A 341 32.98 -31.61 -11.21
N ARG A 342 31.79 -31.21 -11.68
CA ARG A 342 31.46 -31.17 -13.12
C ARG A 342 31.98 -29.92 -13.84
N TYR A 343 32.00 -28.77 -13.18
CA TYR A 343 32.18 -27.47 -13.86
C TYR A 343 33.30 -26.59 -13.30
N ALA A 344 34.18 -27.08 -12.41
CA ALA A 344 35.26 -26.29 -11.83
C ALA A 344 36.08 -25.49 -12.87
N ASP A 345 36.54 -26.15 -13.94
CA ASP A 345 37.31 -25.49 -15.01
C ASP A 345 36.48 -24.44 -15.76
N ALA A 346 35.20 -24.70 -15.96
CA ALA A 346 34.30 -23.76 -16.63
C ALA A 346 34.06 -22.51 -15.76
N PHE A 347 33.87 -22.68 -14.45
CA PHE A 347 33.81 -21.56 -13.52
C PHE A 347 35.10 -20.75 -13.53
N ALA A 348 36.25 -21.40 -13.44
CA ALA A 348 37.55 -20.73 -13.44
C ALA A 348 37.75 -19.88 -14.70
N ARG A 349 37.45 -20.43 -15.90
CA ARG A 349 37.51 -19.68 -17.17
C ARG A 349 36.58 -18.46 -17.20
N VAL A 350 35.37 -18.58 -16.66
CA VAL A 350 34.41 -17.47 -16.62
C VAL A 350 34.84 -16.41 -15.61
N LEU A 351 35.35 -16.81 -14.44
CA LEU A 351 35.82 -15.91 -13.39
C LEU A 351 37.06 -15.11 -13.81
N SER A 352 37.91 -15.63 -14.70
CA SER A 352 39.02 -14.87 -15.30
C SER A 352 38.58 -13.60 -16.07
N ARG A 353 37.27 -13.39 -16.27
CA ARG A 353 36.70 -12.16 -16.84
C ARG A 353 36.52 -11.04 -15.80
N ALA A 354 36.70 -11.30 -14.51
CA ALA A 354 36.72 -10.25 -13.48
C ALA A 354 38.11 -9.60 -13.40
N ASP A 355 38.31 -8.62 -12.51
CA ASP A 355 39.62 -7.99 -12.26
C ASP A 355 40.25 -8.44 -10.92
N ASP A 356 39.43 -8.99 -10.02
CA ASP A 356 39.84 -9.63 -8.75
C ASP A 356 38.79 -10.69 -8.40
N VAL A 357 39.23 -11.88 -8.00
CA VAL A 357 38.34 -13.01 -7.72
C VAL A 357 38.55 -13.54 -6.30
N THR A 358 37.46 -13.69 -5.57
CA THR A 358 37.41 -14.50 -4.35
C THR A 358 36.43 -15.65 -4.56
N VAL A 359 36.91 -16.89 -4.50
CA VAL A 359 36.04 -18.07 -4.42
C VAL A 359 35.77 -18.34 -2.95
N TYR A 360 34.51 -18.25 -2.56
CA TYR A 360 34.06 -18.46 -1.19
C TYR A 360 33.78 -19.95 -0.94
N GLY A 361 33.91 -20.41 0.31
CA GLY A 361 33.60 -21.79 0.70
C GLY A 361 32.23 -22.27 0.17
N ALA A 362 32.20 -23.52 -0.33
CA ALA A 362 31.01 -24.07 -0.96
C ALA A 362 29.82 -24.20 0.00
N PHE A 363 28.62 -23.97 -0.53
CA PHE A 363 27.38 -24.21 0.20
C PHE A 363 26.83 -25.61 -0.12
N SER A 364 26.74 -26.46 0.90
CA SER A 364 26.04 -27.75 0.88
C SER A 364 25.11 -27.85 2.08
N ALA A 365 23.83 -28.08 1.83
CA ALA A 365 22.86 -28.32 2.89
C ALA A 365 23.10 -29.71 3.49
N TRP A 366 23.96 -29.79 4.51
CA TRP A 366 24.12 -30.92 5.46
C TRP A 366 25.19 -31.99 5.18
N VAL A 367 26.03 -31.87 4.14
CA VAL A 367 27.22 -32.73 3.97
C VAL A 367 28.43 -31.89 3.61
N LYS A 368 29.41 -31.74 4.52
CA LYS A 368 30.75 -31.28 4.17
C LYS A 368 31.49 -32.46 3.58
N ASP A 369 31.29 -32.72 2.30
CA ASP A 369 31.99 -33.80 1.62
C ASP A 369 33.03 -33.23 0.66
N THR A 370 34.19 -32.85 1.23
CA THR A 370 35.35 -32.45 0.43
C THR A 370 35.91 -33.59 -0.42
N ASP A 371 35.46 -34.84 -0.19
CA ASP A 371 35.89 -35.99 -0.98
C ASP A 371 35.24 -36.00 -2.38
N ILE A 372 34.16 -35.22 -2.59
CA ILE A 372 33.49 -35.07 -3.89
C ILE A 372 34.19 -34.04 -4.79
N ALA A 373 34.54 -32.85 -4.25
CA ALA A 373 35.27 -31.81 -4.97
C ALA A 373 35.81 -30.72 -4.02
N ASP A 374 36.97 -30.14 -4.36
CA ASP A 374 37.58 -29.01 -3.65
C ASP A 374 37.23 -27.65 -4.31
N PRO A 375 36.47 -26.77 -3.64
CA PRO A 375 36.17 -25.43 -4.14
C PRO A 375 37.41 -24.54 -4.31
N ALA A 376 38.48 -24.77 -3.54
CA ALA A 376 39.73 -24.01 -3.67
C ALA A 376 40.41 -24.28 -5.02
N GLY A 377 40.17 -25.46 -5.62
CA GLY A 377 40.59 -25.80 -6.98
C GLY A 377 40.07 -24.81 -8.03
N ILE A 378 38.87 -24.24 -7.86
CA ILE A 378 38.35 -23.21 -8.78
C ILE A 378 39.24 -21.97 -8.74
N ALA A 379 39.56 -21.46 -7.55
CA ALA A 379 40.42 -20.28 -7.40
C ALA A 379 41.83 -20.54 -7.96
N ALA A 380 42.40 -21.71 -7.66
CA ALA A 380 43.71 -22.12 -8.16
C ALA A 380 43.76 -22.29 -9.69
N ALA A 381 42.62 -22.53 -10.35
CA ALA A 381 42.50 -22.66 -11.80
C ALA A 381 42.23 -21.33 -12.53
N VAL A 382 41.88 -20.25 -11.82
CA VAL A 382 41.73 -18.92 -12.44
C VAL A 382 43.09 -18.44 -12.98
N ARG A 383 43.08 -17.78 -14.14
CA ARG A 383 44.30 -17.33 -14.84
C ARG A 383 44.16 -15.87 -15.27
N GLY A 384 45.26 -15.12 -15.21
CA GLY A 384 45.37 -13.75 -15.71
C GLY A 384 44.93 -12.65 -14.73
N VAL A 385 44.35 -13.01 -13.58
CA VAL A 385 43.88 -12.05 -12.56
C VAL A 385 44.15 -12.58 -11.16
N PRO A 386 44.26 -11.71 -10.14
CA PRO A 386 44.35 -12.13 -8.74
C PRO A 386 43.12 -12.97 -8.36
N ALA A 387 43.36 -14.19 -7.87
CA ALA A 387 42.32 -15.08 -7.41
C ALA A 387 42.73 -15.72 -6.08
N ARG A 388 41.79 -15.78 -5.13
CA ARG A 388 42.00 -16.39 -3.82
C ARG A 388 40.81 -17.23 -3.39
N TYR A 389 41.08 -18.27 -2.60
CA TYR A 389 40.05 -19.01 -1.88
C TYR A 389 39.84 -18.38 -0.50
N TRP A 390 38.59 -18.37 -0.02
CA TRP A 390 38.25 -17.86 1.30
C TRP A 390 37.19 -18.72 2.01
N ASP A 391 37.56 -19.26 3.16
CA ASP A 391 36.69 -20.01 4.08
C ASP A 391 36.68 -19.43 5.51
N GLY A 392 37.38 -18.32 5.74
CA GLY A 392 37.44 -17.60 7.01
C GLY A 392 36.21 -16.73 7.32
N PRO A 393 36.24 -15.96 8.41
CA PRO A 393 35.12 -15.13 8.82
C PRO A 393 34.71 -14.08 7.77
N ARG A 394 33.39 -13.92 7.56
CA ARG A 394 32.83 -12.95 6.60
C ARG A 394 33.25 -11.51 6.88
N ALA A 395 33.35 -11.14 8.16
CA ALA A 395 33.71 -9.79 8.56
C ALA A 395 35.14 -9.42 8.11
N GLU A 396 36.08 -10.37 8.20
CA GLU A 396 37.46 -10.17 7.74
C GLU A 396 37.53 -10.03 6.22
N LEU A 397 36.77 -10.85 5.48
CA LEU A 397 36.67 -10.70 4.02
C LEU A 397 36.07 -9.34 3.63
N ALA A 398 34.98 -8.92 4.27
CA ALA A 398 34.35 -7.62 4.04
C ALA A 398 35.34 -6.47 4.27
N HIS A 399 36.08 -6.51 5.37
CA HIS A 399 37.11 -5.52 5.69
C HIS A 399 38.20 -5.48 4.62
N GLY A 400 38.73 -6.65 4.22
CA GLY A 400 39.75 -6.76 3.19
C GLY A 400 39.28 -6.24 1.82
N LEU A 401 38.05 -6.57 1.41
CA LEU A 401 37.45 -6.08 0.18
C LEU A 401 37.25 -4.55 0.20
N ALA A 402 36.77 -3.99 1.31
CA ALA A 402 36.57 -2.55 1.45
C ALA A 402 37.90 -1.78 1.47
N ALA A 403 38.96 -2.37 2.02
CA ALA A 403 40.31 -1.78 2.04
C ALA A 403 40.90 -1.62 0.63
N GLN A 404 40.51 -2.47 -0.34
CA GLN A 404 40.98 -2.37 -1.73
C GLN A 404 40.52 -1.08 -2.43
N SER A 405 39.38 -0.49 -2.04
CA SER A 405 38.92 0.79 -2.60
C SER A 405 39.62 2.01 -2.02
N ALA A 406 40.62 1.85 -1.14
CA ALA A 406 41.37 2.96 -0.57
C ALA A 406 42.25 3.70 -1.60
N ASP A 407 42.52 3.09 -2.75
CA ASP A 407 43.26 3.70 -3.87
C ASP A 407 42.43 4.76 -4.64
N GLY A 408 41.12 4.87 -4.34
CA GLY A 408 40.21 5.81 -4.96
C GLY A 408 39.64 5.38 -6.31
N ALA A 409 39.96 4.18 -6.80
CA ALA A 409 39.41 3.64 -8.03
C ALA A 409 37.91 3.34 -7.88
N ALA A 410 37.15 3.50 -8.98
CA ALA A 410 35.77 3.05 -9.01
C ALA A 410 35.74 1.51 -8.98
N THR A 411 35.05 0.92 -8.01
CA THR A 411 35.00 -0.54 -7.77
C THR A 411 33.55 -1.03 -7.80
N LEU A 412 33.33 -2.11 -8.54
CA LEU A 412 32.09 -2.87 -8.57
C LEU A 412 32.31 -4.21 -7.87
N TYR A 413 31.64 -4.41 -6.75
CA TYR A 413 31.63 -5.66 -6.01
C TYR A 413 30.46 -6.53 -6.48
N ALA A 414 30.77 -7.61 -7.17
CA ALA A 414 29.80 -8.60 -7.62
C ALA A 414 29.77 -9.77 -6.63
N ILE A 415 28.70 -9.87 -5.83
CA ILE A 415 28.49 -10.93 -4.84
C ILE A 415 27.56 -11.97 -5.48
N ILE A 416 28.12 -13.09 -5.93
CA ILE A 416 27.43 -14.04 -6.80
C ILE A 416 27.35 -15.42 -6.16
N GLY A 417 26.15 -15.96 -6.00
CA GLY A 417 25.93 -17.33 -5.55
C GLY A 417 24.51 -17.60 -5.03
N ALA A 418 24.12 -18.87 -5.03
CA ALA A 418 22.80 -19.31 -4.58
C ALA A 418 22.69 -19.52 -3.06
N GLY A 419 23.83 -19.72 -2.38
CA GLY A 419 23.90 -19.99 -0.95
C GLY A 419 23.85 -18.73 -0.09
N ASP A 420 24.65 -18.75 0.98
CA ASP A 420 24.70 -17.75 2.05
C ASP A 420 25.74 -16.63 1.83
N VAL A 421 26.42 -16.61 0.67
CA VAL A 421 27.34 -15.51 0.30
C VAL A 421 26.65 -14.15 0.27
N CYS A 422 25.33 -14.11 0.13
CA CYS A 422 24.53 -12.89 0.23
C CYS A 422 24.66 -12.21 1.60
N ASP A 423 24.97 -12.95 2.66
CA ASP A 423 25.19 -12.41 4.01
C ASP A 423 26.48 -11.55 4.09
N LEU A 424 27.36 -11.60 3.09
CA LEU A 424 28.53 -10.71 2.97
C LEU A 424 28.14 -9.28 2.59
N VAL A 425 26.97 -9.09 1.97
CA VAL A 425 26.53 -7.78 1.46
C VAL A 425 26.44 -6.74 2.57
N ALA A 426 25.83 -7.08 3.70
CA ALA A 426 25.64 -6.17 4.82
C ALA A 426 26.98 -5.72 5.45
N PRO A 427 27.89 -6.61 5.90
CA PRO A 427 29.16 -6.18 6.48
C PRO A 427 30.04 -5.42 5.47
N LEU A 428 30.06 -5.81 4.18
CA LEU A 428 30.80 -5.07 3.16
C LEU A 428 30.24 -3.66 2.94
N ARG A 429 28.90 -3.53 2.88
CA ARG A 429 28.25 -2.22 2.80
C ARG A 429 28.62 -1.37 4.01
N ASP A 430 28.53 -1.92 5.22
CA ASP A 430 28.74 -1.17 6.45
C ASP A 430 30.19 -0.65 6.55
N GLU A 431 31.18 -1.45 6.14
CA GLU A 431 32.58 -1.03 5.99
C GLU A 431 32.75 0.12 4.98
N LEU A 432 32.14 0.01 3.80
CA LEU A 432 32.21 1.05 2.76
C LEU A 432 31.51 2.35 3.19
N VAL A 433 30.37 2.25 3.87
CA VAL A 433 29.67 3.39 4.45
C VAL A 433 30.50 4.03 5.55
N GLY A 434 31.09 3.23 6.44
CA GLY A 434 31.98 3.68 7.51
C GLY A 434 33.11 4.55 6.97
N ARG A 435 33.87 4.05 5.98
CA ARG A 435 34.96 4.77 5.31
C ARG A 435 34.49 6.07 4.65
N CYS A 436 33.33 6.05 4.00
CA CYS A 436 32.73 7.23 3.37
C CYS A 436 32.43 8.34 4.40
N LEU A 437 31.83 7.95 5.53
CA LEU A 437 31.50 8.87 6.62
C LEU A 437 32.76 9.39 7.33
N ASP A 438 33.78 8.56 7.53
CA ASP A 438 35.03 8.98 8.18
C ASP A 438 35.79 9.99 7.29
N ALA A 439 35.80 9.78 5.98
CA ALA A 439 36.33 10.74 5.02
C ALA A 439 35.54 12.07 5.02
N CYS A 440 34.22 12.03 5.24
CA CYS A 440 33.38 13.22 5.42
C CYS A 440 33.72 13.93 6.73
N ALA A 441 33.81 13.20 7.85
CA ALA A 441 34.17 13.74 9.15
C ALA A 441 35.52 14.46 9.11
N ALA A 442 36.54 13.85 8.51
CA ALA A 442 37.85 14.48 8.34
C ALA A 442 37.78 15.78 7.52
N ALA A 443 36.95 15.84 6.49
CA ALA A 443 36.75 17.04 5.69
C ALA A 443 35.99 18.15 6.44
N LEU A 444 35.03 17.76 7.27
CA LEU A 444 34.30 18.68 8.15
C LEU A 444 35.21 19.29 9.20
N VAL A 445 36.08 18.50 9.84
CA VAL A 445 37.09 19.01 10.81
C VAL A 445 37.97 20.09 10.17
N ARG A 446 38.42 19.87 8.91
CA ARG A 446 39.24 20.86 8.19
C ARG A 446 38.45 22.12 7.80
N SER A 447 37.18 21.97 7.41
CA SER A 447 36.37 23.08 6.88
C SER A 447 35.65 23.87 7.97
N CYS A 448 35.43 23.28 9.15
CA CYS A 448 34.67 23.84 10.26
C CYS A 448 35.34 23.42 11.61
N PRO A 449 36.45 24.06 12.02
CA PRO A 449 37.25 23.62 13.17
C PRO A 449 36.52 23.62 14.52
N GLY A 450 35.45 24.42 14.68
CA GLY A 450 34.61 24.49 15.89
C GLY A 450 33.43 23.51 15.91
N LEU A 451 33.20 22.77 14.82
CA LEU A 451 32.06 21.89 14.69
C LEU A 451 32.18 20.68 15.63
N ARG A 452 31.14 20.43 16.44
CA ARG A 452 31.06 19.19 17.22
C ARG A 452 30.67 18.03 16.31
N ILE A 453 31.52 17.01 16.25
CA ILE A 453 31.33 15.81 15.42
C ILE A 453 31.42 14.57 16.34
N SER A 454 30.56 13.59 16.13
CA SER A 454 30.52 12.35 16.92
C SER A 454 30.17 11.15 16.02
N ARG A 455 30.93 10.06 16.20
CA ARG A 455 30.68 8.72 15.64
C ARG A 455 30.68 7.64 16.72
N THR A 456 30.09 7.96 17.88
CA THR A 456 30.08 7.05 19.05
C THR A 456 28.69 6.81 19.63
N ARG A 457 27.70 7.63 19.26
CA ARG A 457 26.33 7.56 19.80
C ARG A 457 25.42 6.80 18.83
N PRO A 458 24.92 5.60 19.18
CA PRO A 458 24.00 4.86 18.32
C PRO A 458 22.61 5.51 18.28
N TRP A 459 21.84 5.21 17.23
CA TRP A 459 20.48 5.73 17.05
C TRP A 459 19.55 5.55 18.26
N ARG A 460 19.66 4.43 18.98
CA ARG A 460 18.88 4.16 20.19
C ARG A 460 19.12 5.15 21.34
N GLN A 461 20.24 5.87 21.34
CA GLN A 461 20.51 6.97 22.29
C GLN A 461 20.04 8.32 21.77
N LEU A 462 19.76 8.43 20.47
CA LEU A 462 19.37 9.66 19.77
C LEU A 462 17.85 9.79 19.58
N THR A 463 17.08 8.74 19.87
CA THR A 463 15.63 8.66 19.66
C THR A 463 14.88 8.32 20.94
N SER A 464 13.65 8.83 21.08
CA SER A 464 12.81 8.54 22.26
C SER A 464 12.28 7.10 22.30
N LEU A 465 12.20 6.46 21.14
CA LEU A 465 11.79 5.06 21.02
C LEU A 465 12.90 4.11 21.47
N GLY A 466 14.17 4.49 21.32
CA GLY A 466 15.30 3.69 21.78
C GLY A 466 15.65 2.49 20.90
N VAL A 467 15.37 2.59 19.60
CA VAL A 467 15.63 1.56 18.57
C VAL A 467 16.75 2.04 17.64
N GLY A 468 17.57 1.10 17.14
CA GLY A 468 18.66 1.33 16.19
C GLY A 468 20.06 1.23 16.81
N ALA A 469 20.80 0.19 16.40
CA ALA A 469 22.16 -0.10 16.83
C ALA A 469 23.24 0.70 16.07
N ALA A 470 22.98 1.09 14.81
CA ALA A 470 23.97 1.76 13.97
C ALA A 470 24.35 3.13 14.53
N VAL A 471 25.57 3.58 14.20
CA VAL A 471 26.17 4.79 14.76
C VAL A 471 26.32 5.84 13.67
N PRO A 472 25.41 6.83 13.55
CA PRO A 472 25.50 7.82 12.48
C PRO A 472 26.70 8.76 12.64
N LEU A 473 27.07 9.44 11.55
CA LEU A 473 27.90 10.65 11.62
C LEU A 473 27.05 11.81 12.13
N LEU A 474 27.11 12.08 13.43
CA LEU A 474 26.36 13.14 14.08
C LEU A 474 27.19 14.42 14.14
N VAL A 475 26.64 15.51 13.63
CA VAL A 475 27.23 16.84 13.67
C VAL A 475 26.30 17.83 14.36
N GLU A 476 26.86 18.68 15.20
CA GLU A 476 26.12 19.62 16.03
C GLU A 476 26.66 21.04 15.78
N PRO A 477 26.17 21.77 14.76
CA PRO A 477 26.62 23.14 14.51
C PRO A 477 26.08 24.09 15.59
N ALA A 478 26.86 25.12 15.92
CA ALA A 478 26.50 26.19 16.85
C ALA A 478 26.00 27.46 16.15
N THR A 479 26.30 27.62 14.85
CA THR A 479 25.93 28.79 14.05
C THR A 479 25.41 28.40 12.67
N SER A 480 24.66 29.31 12.04
CA SER A 480 24.19 29.16 10.66
C SER A 480 25.33 28.98 9.65
N ASP A 481 26.49 29.59 9.89
CA ASP A 481 27.67 29.45 9.02
C ASP A 481 28.29 28.06 9.09
N GLU A 482 28.40 27.49 10.30
CA GLU A 482 28.82 26.10 10.48
C GLU A 482 27.85 25.13 9.80
N LEU A 483 26.54 25.36 9.96
CA LEU A 483 25.52 24.57 9.28
C LEU A 483 25.67 24.66 7.75
N ALA A 484 25.86 25.85 7.20
CA ALA A 484 26.10 26.04 5.77
C ALA A 484 27.39 25.34 5.31
N GLY A 485 28.44 25.34 6.14
CA GLY A 485 29.68 24.58 5.92
C GLY A 485 29.44 23.08 5.84
N VAL A 486 28.71 22.52 6.81
CA VAL A 486 28.30 21.10 6.82
C VAL A 486 27.56 20.74 5.53
N LEU A 487 26.56 21.53 5.15
CA LEU A 487 25.73 21.27 3.97
C LEU A 487 26.55 21.29 2.68
N ARG A 488 27.52 22.22 2.55
CA ARG A 488 28.43 22.27 1.41
C ARG A 488 29.36 21.05 1.36
N VAL A 489 29.96 20.66 2.49
CA VAL A 489 30.89 19.52 2.55
C VAL A 489 30.17 18.19 2.27
N ALA A 490 28.97 18.00 2.85
CA ALA A 490 28.14 16.83 2.58
C ALA A 490 27.67 16.81 1.12
N GLY A 491 27.19 17.94 0.60
CA GLY A 491 26.75 18.08 -0.78
C GLY A 491 27.84 17.82 -1.82
N ALA A 492 29.08 18.29 -1.58
CA ALA A 492 30.23 18.01 -2.44
C ALA A 492 30.62 16.52 -2.49
N ARG A 493 30.16 15.72 -1.51
CA ARG A 493 30.37 14.26 -1.44
C ARG A 493 29.13 13.46 -1.83
N GLY A 494 28.05 14.14 -2.23
CA GLY A 494 26.75 13.51 -2.52
C GLY A 494 26.04 12.94 -1.28
N LEU A 495 26.53 13.18 -0.07
CA LEU A 495 25.96 12.62 1.15
C LEU A 495 24.63 13.32 1.50
N PRO A 496 23.53 12.56 1.66
CA PRO A 496 22.30 13.08 2.24
C PRO A 496 22.53 13.64 3.64
N VAL A 497 21.75 14.66 3.98
CA VAL A 497 21.76 15.27 5.31
C VAL A 497 20.40 15.06 5.95
N LEU A 498 20.38 14.44 7.13
CA LEU A 498 19.18 14.21 7.91
C LEU A 498 19.14 15.16 9.12
N PRO A 499 18.19 16.12 9.17
CA PRO A 499 18.00 16.93 10.38
C PRO A 499 17.35 16.09 11.48
N LEU A 500 18.01 16.05 12.65
CA LEU A 500 17.53 15.42 13.86
C LEU A 500 17.09 16.50 14.86
N GLY A 501 15.81 16.47 15.23
CA GLY A 501 15.29 17.25 16.37
C GLY A 501 15.64 16.59 17.70
N GLU A 502 14.64 16.44 18.57
CA GLU A 502 14.80 15.73 19.85
C GLU A 502 14.54 14.21 19.74
N GLY A 503 14.43 13.67 18.52
CA GLY A 503 14.24 12.24 18.28
C GLY A 503 12.89 11.66 18.71
N SER A 504 11.86 12.50 18.92
CA SER A 504 10.56 12.11 19.52
C SER A 504 9.58 11.38 18.59
N ASN A 505 9.81 11.40 17.27
CA ASN A 505 8.94 10.80 16.23
C ASN A 505 9.79 10.08 15.15
N LEU A 506 10.85 9.40 15.57
CA LEU A 506 11.84 8.78 14.68
C LEU A 506 12.15 7.35 15.14
N VAL A 507 12.11 6.40 14.20
CA VAL A 507 12.70 5.06 14.36
C VAL A 507 14.15 5.12 13.88
N GLY A 508 15.07 4.77 14.77
CA GLY A 508 16.48 4.59 14.43
C GLY A 508 16.72 3.33 13.59
N THR A 509 17.88 3.26 12.95
CA THR A 509 18.26 2.13 12.09
C THR A 509 19.29 1.23 12.78
N ASP A 510 19.19 -0.08 12.53
CA ASP A 510 20.23 -1.03 12.90
C ASP A 510 21.30 -1.16 11.79
N GLU A 511 21.00 -0.66 10.59
CA GLU A 511 21.89 -0.64 9.43
C GLU A 511 22.71 0.66 9.34
N GLU A 512 23.99 0.59 8.94
CA GLU A 512 24.81 1.77 8.65
C GLU A 512 24.28 2.48 7.39
N LEU A 513 24.14 3.80 7.48
CA LEU A 513 23.61 4.64 6.40
C LEU A 513 24.64 5.71 6.00
N PRO A 514 24.86 5.96 4.70
CA PRO A 514 25.75 7.02 4.24
C PRO A 514 25.07 8.39 4.38
N VAL A 515 24.80 8.82 5.61
CA VAL A 515 24.06 10.05 5.92
C VAL A 515 24.77 10.87 6.99
N VAL A 516 24.78 12.18 6.80
CA VAL A 516 25.21 13.13 7.84
C VAL A 516 23.99 13.54 8.65
N VAL A 517 24.00 13.24 9.95
CA VAL A 517 22.92 13.61 10.87
C VAL A 517 23.24 14.95 11.50
N VAL A 518 22.40 15.95 11.26
CA VAL A 518 22.57 17.31 11.82
C VAL A 518 21.63 17.49 13.00
N ARG A 519 22.16 17.79 14.18
CA ARG A 519 21.36 18.17 15.35
C ARG A 519 21.66 19.60 15.79
N LEU A 520 20.65 20.44 15.81
CA LEU A 520 20.76 21.84 16.22
C LEU A 520 20.66 21.99 17.75
N SER A 521 21.58 21.40 18.51
CA SER A 521 21.49 21.26 19.97
C SER A 521 22.22 22.35 20.78
N GLN A 522 22.84 23.33 20.12
CA GLN A 522 23.67 24.34 20.80
C GLN A 522 23.69 25.69 20.08
N GLY A 523 24.44 26.64 20.66
CA GLY A 523 24.70 27.95 20.07
C GLY A 523 23.44 28.78 19.86
N GLU A 524 23.30 29.39 18.69
CA GLU A 524 22.13 30.23 18.37
C GLU A 524 20.83 29.43 18.25
N PHE A 525 20.91 28.14 17.97
CA PHE A 525 19.73 27.32 17.65
C PHE A 525 18.89 26.92 18.87
N VAL A 526 19.44 27.02 20.08
CA VAL A 526 18.72 26.71 21.33
C VAL A 526 18.33 27.95 22.14
N ARG A 527 18.73 29.14 21.69
CA ARG A 527 18.42 30.41 22.34
C ARG A 527 17.07 30.94 21.87
N TRP A 528 16.37 31.65 22.75
CA TRP A 528 15.18 32.41 22.39
C TRP A 528 15.10 33.73 23.15
N THR A 529 14.39 34.68 22.58
CA THR A 529 14.06 35.95 23.21
C THR A 529 12.56 36.19 23.10
N LEU A 530 11.99 36.78 24.16
CA LEU A 530 10.58 37.17 24.19
C LEU A 530 10.49 38.67 24.40
N ARG A 531 9.82 39.37 23.47
CA ARG A 531 9.54 40.81 23.56
C ARG A 531 8.06 41.04 23.23
N GLY A 532 7.26 41.31 24.26
CA GLY A 532 5.80 41.40 24.11
C GLY A 532 5.22 40.12 23.51
N GLN A 533 4.42 40.25 22.46
CA GLN A 533 3.75 39.15 21.75
C GLN A 533 4.66 38.35 20.79
N VAL A 534 5.93 38.71 20.67
CA VAL A 534 6.84 38.12 19.69
C VAL A 534 7.91 37.30 20.38
N THR A 535 7.96 36.01 20.06
CA THR A 535 9.03 35.09 20.45
C THR A 535 9.91 34.82 19.25
N VAL A 536 11.19 35.18 19.33
CA VAL A 536 12.19 34.76 18.34
C VAL A 536 12.98 33.62 18.96
N THR A 537 12.88 32.43 18.39
CA THR A 537 13.51 31.21 18.93
C THR A 537 14.35 30.53 17.85
N GLY A 538 15.48 29.96 18.27
CA GLY A 538 16.20 28.99 17.47
C GLY A 538 15.37 27.72 17.29
N ALA A 539 15.60 27.01 16.18
CA ALA A 539 14.85 25.83 15.79
C ALA A 539 15.17 24.59 16.64
N GLY A 540 16.33 24.58 17.29
CA GLY A 540 16.78 23.54 18.20
C GLY A 540 16.15 23.59 19.59
N ALA A 541 15.61 24.74 19.99
CA ALA A 541 15.01 24.92 21.30
C ALA A 541 13.87 23.92 21.52
N ALA A 542 13.80 23.35 22.73
CA ALA A 542 12.75 22.41 23.10
C ALA A 542 11.39 23.13 23.14
N LEU A 543 10.45 22.70 22.30
CA LEU A 543 9.12 23.31 22.18
C LEU A 543 8.40 23.43 23.55
N PRO A 544 8.38 22.39 24.41
CA PRO A 544 7.78 22.50 25.74
C PRO A 544 8.37 23.62 26.60
N VAL A 545 9.67 23.89 26.47
CA VAL A 545 10.36 24.90 27.28
C VAL A 545 10.01 26.30 26.79
N VAL A 546 10.11 26.54 25.48
CA VAL A 546 9.79 27.83 24.86
C VAL A 546 8.34 28.24 25.14
N LEU A 547 7.39 27.30 24.98
CA LEU A 547 5.97 27.59 25.20
C LEU A 547 5.64 27.80 26.68
N LYS A 548 6.29 27.08 27.61
CA LYS A 548 6.12 27.30 29.05
C LYS A 548 6.62 28.69 29.48
N ASP A 549 7.77 29.14 28.98
CA ASP A 549 8.30 30.48 29.24
C ASP A 549 7.37 31.57 28.68
N ALA A 550 6.90 31.40 27.43
CA ALA A 550 5.92 32.31 26.83
C ALA A 550 4.61 32.37 27.64
N MET A 551 4.14 31.24 28.17
CA MET A 551 2.96 31.17 29.03
C MET A 551 3.18 31.88 30.38
N ALA A 552 4.33 31.65 31.03
CA ALA A 552 4.68 32.28 32.30
C ALA A 552 4.72 33.81 32.20
N ARG A 553 5.16 34.33 31.05
CA ARG A 553 5.24 35.76 30.74
C ARG A 553 3.94 36.36 30.19
N ARG A 554 2.82 35.61 30.22
CA ARG A 554 1.47 36.05 29.78
C ARG A 554 1.31 36.27 28.27
N HIS A 555 2.09 35.56 27.47
CA HIS A 555 2.13 35.70 26.01
C HIS A 555 1.73 34.41 25.27
N LEU A 556 1.04 33.46 25.90
CA LEU A 556 0.56 32.23 25.23
C LEU A 556 -0.94 32.01 25.41
N PRO A 557 -1.76 31.95 24.34
CA PRO A 557 -3.19 31.71 24.45
C PRO A 557 -3.51 30.30 24.96
N ALA A 558 -4.68 30.15 25.61
CA ALA A 558 -5.12 28.86 26.15
C ALA A 558 -5.21 27.75 25.09
N ALA A 559 -5.55 28.09 23.85
CA ALA A 559 -5.55 27.16 22.72
C ALA A 559 -4.16 26.57 22.43
N ALA A 560 -3.09 27.32 22.63
CA ALA A 560 -1.72 26.86 22.41
C ALA A 560 -1.14 26.06 23.61
N ALA A 561 -1.81 26.06 24.76
CA ALA A 561 -1.30 25.43 25.98
C ALA A 561 -1.09 23.91 25.83
N ALA A 562 -1.90 23.25 24.99
CA ALA A 562 -1.77 21.82 24.70
C ALA A 562 -0.49 21.49 23.91
N LEU A 563 0.04 22.44 23.12
CA LEU A 563 1.29 22.26 22.37
C LEU A 563 2.51 22.16 23.27
N ALA A 564 2.48 22.77 24.46
CA ALA A 564 3.56 22.71 25.43
C ALA A 564 3.79 21.29 26.01
N TRP A 565 2.92 20.32 25.66
CA TRP A 565 3.09 18.91 25.97
C TRP A 565 3.64 18.09 24.79
N ILE A 566 3.80 18.65 23.59
CA ILE A 566 4.38 17.93 22.46
C ILE A 566 5.90 17.84 22.65
N PRO A 567 6.48 16.64 22.74
CA PRO A 567 7.93 16.49 22.79
C PRO A 567 8.54 16.81 21.43
N GLY A 568 9.65 17.55 21.40
CA GLY A 568 10.31 17.93 20.15
C GLY A 568 10.97 19.29 20.19
N SER A 569 11.75 19.58 19.15
CA SER A 569 12.30 20.91 18.90
C SER A 569 11.29 21.82 18.18
N VAL A 570 11.47 23.14 18.29
CA VAL A 570 10.61 24.12 17.59
C VAL A 570 10.66 23.92 16.06
N GLY A 571 11.83 23.64 15.50
CA GLY A 571 12.01 23.39 14.07
C GLY A 571 11.25 22.15 13.59
N GLY A 572 11.34 21.05 14.35
CA GLY A 572 10.55 19.84 14.08
C GLY A 572 9.05 20.10 14.19
N ALA A 573 8.62 20.90 15.17
CA ALA A 573 7.23 21.28 15.33
C ALA A 573 6.71 22.09 14.14
N VAL A 574 7.46 23.09 13.65
CA VAL A 574 7.10 23.87 12.46
C VAL A 574 7.05 22.98 11.22
N ARG A 575 8.07 22.13 11.00
CA ARG A 575 8.10 21.21 9.86
C ARG A 575 6.85 20.35 9.79
N MET A 576 6.47 19.76 10.91
CA MET A 576 5.32 18.85 11.02
C MET A 576 4.00 19.57 11.33
N ASN A 577 3.97 20.91 11.31
CA ASN A 577 2.83 21.70 11.80
C ASN A 577 2.19 21.09 13.06
N ALA A 578 3.01 20.88 14.10
CA ALA A 578 2.62 20.13 15.27
C ALA A 578 1.35 20.70 15.91
N GLY A 579 0.37 19.83 16.15
CA GLY A 579 -0.94 20.19 16.69
C GLY A 579 -1.32 19.38 17.93
N ALA A 580 -2.07 20.02 18.83
CA ALA A 580 -2.71 19.41 19.99
C ALA A 580 -3.90 20.26 20.45
N GLY A 581 -4.96 19.62 20.94
CA GLY A 581 -6.13 20.34 21.50
C GLY A 581 -6.89 21.19 20.48
N GLY A 582 -6.86 20.82 19.19
CA GLY A 582 -7.54 21.53 18.12
C GLY A 582 -6.78 22.72 17.55
N ALA A 583 -5.55 22.98 18.01
CA ALA A 583 -4.71 24.05 17.49
C ALA A 583 -3.35 23.54 17.01
N SER A 584 -2.71 24.28 16.11
CA SER A 584 -1.47 23.92 15.41
C SER A 584 -0.46 25.06 15.43
N ILE A 585 0.83 24.73 15.53
CA ILE A 585 1.88 25.75 15.67
C ILE A 585 1.87 26.78 14.53
N GLY A 586 1.49 26.36 13.32
CA GLY A 586 1.41 27.21 12.13
C GLY A 586 0.51 28.44 12.30
N GLU A 587 -0.51 28.38 13.17
CA GLU A 587 -1.39 29.52 13.49
C GLU A 587 -0.65 30.72 14.09
N TRP A 588 0.50 30.49 14.72
CA TRP A 588 1.29 31.53 15.37
C TRP A 588 2.63 31.79 14.70
N VAL A 589 2.97 31.08 13.62
CA VAL A 589 4.22 31.32 12.90
C VAL A 589 4.12 32.65 12.16
N HIS A 590 4.97 33.61 12.51
CA HIS A 590 5.10 34.88 11.81
C HIS A 590 6.17 34.82 10.71
N ALA A 591 7.33 34.23 11.02
CA ALA A 591 8.41 34.04 10.07
C ALA A 591 9.23 32.78 10.38
N VAL A 592 9.78 32.17 9.35
CA VAL A 592 10.68 31.01 9.41
C VAL A 592 11.95 31.36 8.65
N ARG A 593 13.10 31.05 9.24
CA ARG A 593 14.42 31.10 8.61
C ARG A 593 15.00 29.70 8.54
N GLY A 594 15.76 29.41 7.50
CA GLY A 594 16.44 28.15 7.33
C GLY A 594 17.62 28.27 6.38
N ILE A 595 18.26 27.14 6.10
CA ILE A 595 19.35 27.01 5.14
C ILE A 595 19.03 25.86 4.19
N ASP A 596 19.14 26.10 2.89
CA ASP A 596 18.94 25.05 1.88
C ASP A 596 20.14 24.10 1.79
N ARG A 597 19.98 22.96 1.10
CA ARG A 597 21.04 21.97 0.87
C ARG A 597 22.33 22.50 0.22
N ARG A 598 22.31 23.69 -0.38
CA ARG A 598 23.51 24.33 -0.97
C ARG A 598 24.22 25.25 0.04
N GLY A 599 23.73 25.33 1.28
CA GLY A 599 24.23 26.23 2.30
C GLY A 599 23.71 27.66 2.13
N ARG A 600 22.65 27.91 1.35
CA ARG A 600 22.13 29.27 1.12
C ARG A 600 21.01 29.60 2.11
N PRO A 601 20.95 30.83 2.63
CA PRO A 601 19.86 31.26 3.50
C PRO A 601 18.51 31.20 2.79
N TRP A 602 17.49 30.73 3.52
CA TRP A 602 16.10 30.67 3.10
C TRP A 602 15.21 31.36 4.13
N ARG A 603 14.13 32.01 3.67
CA ARG A 603 13.15 32.66 4.56
C ARG A 603 11.75 32.63 3.94
N ALA A 604 10.75 32.52 4.80
CA ALA A 604 9.35 32.72 4.47
C ALA A 604 8.59 33.32 5.65
N THR A 605 7.55 34.10 5.36
CA THR A 605 6.55 34.49 6.35
C THR A 605 5.54 33.36 6.56
N GLY A 606 4.90 33.29 7.72
CA GLY A 606 3.89 32.26 7.97
C GLY A 606 2.69 32.31 7.03
N ARG A 607 2.39 33.48 6.44
CA ARG A 607 1.35 33.65 5.42
C ARG A 607 1.74 33.12 4.04
N GLN A 608 3.04 33.05 3.76
CA GLN A 608 3.57 32.44 2.52
C GLN A 608 3.64 30.91 2.62
N LEU A 609 3.48 30.35 3.83
CA LEU A 609 3.49 28.92 4.05
C LEU A 609 2.06 28.38 4.07
N ALA A 610 1.85 27.27 3.36
CA ALA A 610 0.65 26.47 3.49
C ALA A 610 0.80 25.51 4.69
N TRP A 611 -0.25 25.42 5.50
CA TRP A 611 -0.30 24.60 6.71
C TRP A 611 -1.36 23.52 6.54
N GLY A 612 -0.97 22.26 6.73
CA GLY A 612 -1.85 21.10 6.64
C GLY A 612 -1.78 20.24 7.89
N TYR A 613 -2.61 19.19 7.95
CA TYR A 613 -2.54 18.20 9.03
C TYR A 613 -1.18 17.49 8.98
N ARG A 614 -0.38 17.65 10.05
CA ARG A 614 0.97 17.09 10.18
C ARG A 614 1.96 17.50 9.08
N GLN A 615 1.74 18.65 8.42
CA GLN A 615 2.55 19.09 7.28
C GLN A 615 2.64 20.63 7.17
N SER A 616 3.77 21.12 6.68
CA SER A 616 3.98 22.50 6.25
C SER A 616 4.57 22.54 4.84
N SER A 617 4.42 23.67 4.14
CA SER A 617 5.05 23.88 2.82
C SER A 617 6.50 24.36 2.89
N VAL A 618 7.18 24.22 4.03
CA VAL A 618 8.62 24.48 4.11
C VAL A 618 9.33 23.46 3.20
N PRO A 619 10.20 23.89 2.26
CA PRO A 619 10.85 22.97 1.32
C PRO A 619 11.59 21.83 2.01
N ALA A 620 11.55 20.64 1.41
CA ALA A 620 12.12 19.42 2.00
C ALA A 620 13.65 19.52 2.19
N ASP A 621 14.33 20.30 1.33
CA ASP A 621 15.77 20.51 1.34
C ASP A 621 16.24 21.71 2.19
N VAL A 622 15.34 22.34 2.96
CA VAL A 622 15.67 23.45 3.85
C VAL A 622 15.69 23.00 5.31
N ILE A 623 16.80 23.16 6.03
CA ILE A 623 16.84 22.96 7.49
C ILE A 623 16.40 24.25 8.17
N VAL A 624 15.32 24.20 8.96
CA VAL A 624 14.83 25.34 9.74
C VAL A 624 15.84 25.69 10.83
N THR A 625 16.26 26.94 10.91
CA THR A 625 17.27 27.42 11.88
C THR A 625 16.67 28.34 12.94
N SER A 626 15.66 29.14 12.59
CA SER A 626 14.97 30.03 13.53
C SER A 626 13.52 30.23 13.14
N VAL A 627 12.66 30.42 14.15
CA VAL A 627 11.23 30.66 14.02
C VAL A 627 10.87 31.90 14.84
N THR A 628 10.09 32.78 14.23
CA THR A 628 9.43 33.89 14.93
C THR A 628 7.97 33.54 15.12
N LEU A 629 7.54 33.43 16.38
CA LEU A 629 6.15 33.21 16.75
C LEU A 629 5.52 34.54 17.16
N ARG A 630 4.28 34.77 16.73
CA ARG A 630 3.44 35.89 17.17
C ARG A 630 2.14 35.34 17.74
N THR A 631 1.96 35.53 19.04
CA THR A 631 0.81 35.02 19.78
C THR A 631 -0.07 36.18 20.27
N PRO A 632 -1.40 36.03 20.24
CA PRO A 632 -2.29 37.07 20.75
C PRO A 632 -2.15 37.25 22.27
N HIS A 633 -2.51 38.43 22.77
CA HIS A 633 -2.61 38.69 24.20
C HIS A 633 -3.62 37.71 24.82
N SER A 634 -3.29 37.18 26.01
CA SER A 634 -4.11 36.15 26.64
C SER A 634 -4.17 36.26 28.15
N ASN A 635 -5.24 35.70 28.73
CA ASN A 635 -5.38 35.55 30.17
C ASN A 635 -4.50 34.38 30.66
N ALA A 636 -3.42 34.72 31.37
CA ALA A 636 -2.46 33.74 31.89
C ALA A 636 -3.09 32.66 32.79
N ARG A 637 -4.14 33.00 33.55
CA ARG A 637 -4.86 32.01 34.38
C ARG A 637 -5.59 30.98 33.51
N ALA A 638 -6.19 31.41 32.40
CA ALA A 638 -6.87 30.51 31.47
C ALA A 638 -5.87 29.58 30.76
N ALA A 639 -4.73 30.12 30.31
CA ALA A 639 -3.68 29.32 29.68
C ALA A 639 -3.09 28.26 30.63
N LEU A 640 -2.81 28.64 31.88
CA LEU A 640 -2.29 27.70 32.88
C LEU A 640 -3.30 26.59 33.23
N ARG A 641 -4.60 26.92 33.33
CA ARG A 641 -5.66 25.91 33.51
C ARG A 641 -5.71 24.94 32.34
N ALA A 642 -5.69 25.44 31.10
CA ALA A 642 -5.69 24.61 29.90
C ALA A 642 -4.44 23.70 29.83
N TYR A 643 -3.27 24.24 30.21
CA TYR A 643 -2.02 23.47 30.30
C TYR A 643 -2.13 22.32 31.30
N ARG A 644 -2.62 22.59 32.52
CA ARG A 644 -2.81 21.58 33.57
C ARG A 644 -3.81 20.51 33.15
N ALA A 645 -4.93 20.91 32.56
CA ALA A 645 -5.96 20.00 32.04
C ALA A 645 -5.40 19.07 30.94
N SER A 646 -4.64 19.63 29.99
CA SER A 646 -3.97 18.86 28.92
C SER A 646 -2.98 17.84 29.48
N GLY A 647 -2.21 18.23 30.51
CA GLY A 647 -1.26 17.34 31.18
C GLY A 647 -1.94 16.18 31.91
N ALA A 648 -3.03 16.46 32.61
CA ALA A 648 -3.82 15.43 33.28
C ALA A 648 -4.44 14.45 32.28
N ALA A 649 -4.98 14.95 31.16
CA ALA A 649 -5.53 14.11 30.09
C ALA A 649 -4.46 13.17 29.51
N ARG A 650 -3.27 13.70 29.14
CA ARG A 650 -2.19 12.89 28.56
C ARG A 650 -1.67 11.81 29.51
N ARG A 651 -1.48 12.11 30.80
CA ARG A 651 -1.06 11.12 31.80
C ARG A 651 -2.06 9.97 31.97
N ARG A 652 -3.35 10.22 31.69
CA ARG A 652 -4.41 9.21 31.73
C ARG A 652 -4.48 8.38 30.45
N THR A 653 -4.23 8.98 29.29
CA THR A 653 -4.50 8.34 27.98
C THR A 653 -3.26 7.87 27.23
N GLN A 654 -2.05 8.14 27.72
CA GLN A 654 -0.80 7.74 27.06
C GLN A 654 -0.03 6.71 27.89
N PRO A 655 0.61 5.72 27.26
CA PRO A 655 1.39 4.71 27.97
C PRO A 655 2.64 5.29 28.64
N ARG A 656 3.13 4.56 29.66
CA ARG A 656 4.45 4.77 30.26
C ARG A 656 5.46 3.89 29.51
N GLY A 657 6.65 4.41 29.20
CA GLY A 657 7.73 3.68 28.49
C GLY A 657 8.37 4.46 27.34
N ARG A 658 9.33 3.85 26.64
CA ARG A 658 9.95 4.43 25.44
C ARG A 658 8.97 4.34 24.26
N SER A 659 8.66 5.48 23.66
CA SER A 659 7.70 5.56 22.56
C SER A 659 8.05 6.70 21.60
N ALA A 660 7.70 6.54 20.34
CA ALA A 660 7.74 7.59 19.31
C ALA A 660 6.43 8.39 19.24
N GLY A 661 5.48 8.15 20.16
CA GLY A 661 4.13 8.70 20.08
C GLY A 661 3.23 7.86 19.17
N CYS A 662 2.26 8.52 18.52
CA CYS A 662 1.38 7.87 17.54
C CYS A 662 2.18 7.39 16.34
N VAL A 663 2.11 6.10 16.02
CA VAL A 663 2.89 5.53 14.90
C VAL A 663 2.17 5.60 13.55
N PHE A 664 0.84 5.70 13.52
CA PHE A 664 0.06 5.91 12.30
C PHE A 664 -0.70 7.23 12.30
N ARG A 665 -0.86 7.81 11.11
CA ARG A 665 -1.71 8.98 10.88
C ARG A 665 -3.18 8.59 10.90
N ASN A 666 -4.03 9.53 11.28
CA ASN A 666 -5.49 9.37 11.18
C ASN A 666 -5.92 9.42 9.70
N PRO A 667 -6.65 8.41 9.19
CA PRO A 667 -7.27 8.47 7.87
C PRO A 667 -8.49 9.40 7.91
N GLY A 668 -8.31 10.63 7.42
CA GLY A 668 -9.34 11.68 7.52
C GLY A 668 -9.65 12.04 8.97
N THR A 669 -10.92 11.98 9.36
CA THR A 669 -11.36 12.24 10.74
C THR A 669 -11.38 10.99 11.63
N ALA A 670 -11.16 9.79 11.08
CA ALA A 670 -11.15 8.56 11.86
C ALA A 670 -9.84 8.44 12.67
N PRO A 671 -9.90 8.27 14.00
CA PRO A 671 -8.70 8.03 14.79
C PRO A 671 -8.08 6.67 14.47
N ALA A 672 -6.81 6.64 14.06
CA ALA A 672 -6.10 5.38 13.78
C ALA A 672 -6.09 4.45 15.00
N GLY A 673 -5.96 5.00 16.20
CA GLY A 673 -6.04 4.22 17.44
C GLY A 673 -7.38 3.49 17.62
N ARG A 674 -8.51 4.07 17.19
CA ARG A 674 -9.82 3.38 17.22
C ARG A 674 -9.87 2.24 16.22
N LEU A 675 -9.33 2.46 15.01
CA LEU A 675 -9.29 1.42 13.97
C LEU A 675 -8.42 0.22 14.39
N ILE A 676 -7.25 0.48 14.98
CA ILE A 676 -6.35 -0.57 15.48
C ILE A 676 -6.99 -1.32 16.65
N ASP A 677 -7.63 -0.61 17.58
CA ASP A 677 -8.33 -1.22 18.72
C ASP A 677 -9.49 -2.10 18.26
N ALA A 678 -10.31 -1.58 17.33
CA ALA A 678 -11.38 -2.35 16.70
C ALA A 678 -10.80 -3.58 16.00
N ALA A 679 -9.64 -3.51 15.36
CA ALA A 679 -8.99 -4.66 14.73
C ALA A 679 -8.32 -5.65 15.72
N GLY A 680 -8.37 -5.39 17.03
CA GLY A 680 -7.76 -6.25 18.06
C GLY A 680 -6.27 -6.01 18.29
N GLY A 681 -5.73 -4.88 17.85
CA GLY A 681 -4.28 -4.62 17.88
C GLY A 681 -3.68 -4.26 19.24
N LYS A 682 -4.49 -4.04 20.29
CA LYS A 682 -3.95 -3.75 21.64
C LYS A 682 -3.20 -4.96 22.20
N GLY A 683 -1.98 -4.76 22.66
CA GLY A 683 -1.13 -5.82 23.19
C GLY A 683 -0.46 -6.69 22.13
N LEU A 684 -0.66 -6.40 20.85
CA LEU A 684 0.04 -7.07 19.75
C LEU A 684 1.55 -6.91 19.92
N ARG A 685 2.31 -8.00 19.77
CA ARG A 685 3.76 -8.05 19.99
C ARG A 685 4.48 -8.63 18.77
N ALA A 686 5.58 -8.00 18.39
CA ALA A 686 6.55 -8.56 17.45
C ALA A 686 7.96 -8.26 17.96
N GLY A 687 8.75 -9.31 18.19
CA GLY A 687 10.07 -9.18 18.81
C GLY A 687 10.04 -8.38 20.11
N GLY A 688 10.93 -7.39 20.25
CA GLY A 688 10.99 -6.47 21.39
C GLY A 688 10.00 -5.31 21.37
N CYS A 689 9.00 -5.29 20.48
CA CYS A 689 8.04 -4.20 20.34
C CYS A 689 6.61 -4.64 20.65
N THR A 690 5.82 -3.77 21.29
CA THR A 690 4.42 -4.03 21.64
C THR A 690 3.53 -2.81 21.39
N LEU A 691 2.31 -3.02 20.89
CA LEU A 691 1.28 -1.98 20.83
C LEU A 691 0.61 -1.79 22.18
N SER A 692 0.53 -0.55 22.63
CA SER A 692 0.03 -0.23 23.97
C SER A 692 -1.43 -0.64 24.18
N ALA A 693 -1.69 -1.33 25.30
CA ALA A 693 -3.04 -1.62 25.77
C ALA A 693 -3.84 -0.35 26.17
N VAL A 694 -3.15 0.75 26.51
CA VAL A 694 -3.78 2.03 26.89
C VAL A 694 -4.21 2.80 25.64
N HIS A 695 -3.33 2.90 24.64
CA HIS A 695 -3.62 3.59 23.38
C HIS A 695 -3.04 2.81 22.21
N ALA A 696 -3.91 2.18 21.41
CA ALA A 696 -3.52 1.22 20.36
C ALA A 696 -2.63 1.79 19.24
N ASN A 697 -2.51 3.11 19.11
CA ASN A 697 -1.63 3.76 18.12
C ASN A 697 -0.25 4.10 18.69
N PHE A 698 0.05 3.73 19.94
CA PHE A 698 1.35 3.91 20.56
C PHE A 698 2.10 2.58 20.54
N LEU A 699 3.31 2.63 20.00
CA LEU A 699 4.27 1.54 20.09
C LEU A 699 5.20 1.78 21.28
N VAL A 700 5.44 0.72 22.04
CA VAL A 700 6.41 0.67 23.15
C VAL A 700 7.49 -0.33 22.78
N ALA A 701 8.75 0.06 22.98
CA ALA A 701 9.90 -0.77 22.69
C ALA A 701 10.62 -1.18 23.99
N ASP A 702 10.93 -2.48 24.08
CA ASP A 702 11.76 -3.08 25.12
C ASP A 702 13.25 -2.70 24.91
N ALA A 703 14.07 -2.93 25.93
CA ALA A 703 15.51 -2.79 25.77
C ALA A 703 16.03 -3.82 24.74
N GLY A 704 16.82 -3.35 23.77
CA GLY A 704 17.36 -4.22 22.71
C GLY A 704 16.43 -4.42 21.51
N ALA A 705 15.23 -3.82 21.50
CA ALA A 705 14.34 -3.84 20.34
C ALA A 705 15.06 -3.32 19.08
N THR A 706 14.73 -3.98 17.96
CA THR A 706 15.33 -3.74 16.65
C THR A 706 14.40 -2.95 15.74
N GLU A 707 14.96 -2.36 14.69
CA GLU A 707 14.22 -1.73 13.61
C GLU A 707 13.27 -2.73 12.93
N ARG A 708 13.70 -4.00 12.79
CA ARG A 708 12.86 -5.08 12.26
C ARG A 708 11.62 -5.33 13.12
N ASP A 709 11.77 -5.34 14.45
CA ASP A 709 10.65 -5.54 15.38
C ASP A 709 9.56 -4.47 15.19
N VAL A 710 9.99 -3.20 15.02
CA VAL A 710 9.08 -2.07 14.78
C VAL A 710 8.34 -2.25 13.47
N ILE A 711 9.04 -2.57 12.37
CA ILE A 711 8.43 -2.77 11.05
C ILE A 711 7.45 -3.94 11.08
N SER A 712 7.85 -5.09 11.64
CA SER A 712 7.01 -6.28 11.72
C SER A 712 5.73 -5.99 12.52
N LEU A 713 5.83 -5.31 13.66
CA LEU A 713 4.66 -4.94 14.45
C LEU A 713 3.72 -3.99 13.69
N MET A 714 4.28 -2.96 13.05
CA MET A 714 3.49 -2.01 12.26
C MET A 714 2.82 -2.67 11.06
N MET A 715 3.49 -3.58 10.36
CA MET A 715 2.92 -4.34 9.24
C MET A 715 1.74 -5.22 9.70
N GLN A 716 1.87 -5.93 10.82
CA GLN A 716 0.77 -6.73 11.38
C GLN A 716 -0.43 -5.85 11.76
N ALA A 717 -0.19 -4.74 12.45
CA ALA A 717 -1.26 -3.81 12.84
C ALA A 717 -1.98 -3.20 11.62
N GLN A 718 -1.21 -2.77 10.61
CA GLN A 718 -1.74 -2.25 9.36
C GLN A 718 -2.60 -3.31 8.64
N ARG A 719 -2.13 -4.56 8.62
CA ARG A 719 -2.83 -5.67 7.97
C ARG A 719 -4.14 -6.03 8.67
N GLN A 720 -4.16 -6.12 10.00
CA GLN A 720 -5.39 -6.36 10.77
C GLN A 720 -6.45 -5.27 10.51
N VAL A 721 -6.03 -4.00 10.46
CA VAL A 721 -6.93 -2.88 10.14
C VAL A 721 -7.45 -2.97 8.71
N TYR A 722 -6.57 -3.28 7.75
CA TYR A 722 -6.94 -3.43 6.35
C TYR A 722 -7.92 -4.59 6.13
N ASP A 723 -7.67 -5.77 6.70
CA ASP A 723 -8.55 -6.93 6.54
C ASP A 723 -9.94 -6.66 7.16
N ARG A 724 -9.99 -5.91 8.26
CA ARG A 724 -11.27 -5.55 8.92
C ARG A 724 -12.01 -4.41 8.23
N SER A 725 -11.33 -3.39 7.71
CA SER A 725 -11.96 -2.13 7.27
C SER A 725 -11.72 -1.75 5.81
N GLY A 726 -10.73 -2.34 5.14
CA GLY A 726 -10.20 -1.90 3.85
C GLY A 726 -9.20 -0.76 3.93
N ILE A 727 -9.04 -0.10 5.09
CA ILE A 727 -8.19 1.09 5.23
C ILE A 727 -6.72 0.70 5.39
N ILE A 728 -5.84 1.34 4.62
CA ILE A 728 -4.38 1.20 4.71
C ILE A 728 -3.83 2.34 5.58
N LEU A 729 -3.43 2.01 6.82
CA LEU A 729 -2.85 3.01 7.72
C LEU A 729 -1.48 3.49 7.22
N ARG A 730 -1.28 4.80 7.15
CA ARG A 730 0.00 5.42 6.74
C ARG A 730 0.85 5.77 7.97
N PRO A 731 2.17 5.57 7.94
CA PRO A 731 3.03 5.91 9.08
C PRO A 731 3.03 7.42 9.39
N GLU A 732 2.92 7.76 10.67
CA GLU A 732 3.17 9.10 11.22
C GLU A 732 4.62 9.24 11.69
N VAL A 733 5.19 8.13 12.17
CA VAL A 733 6.59 8.02 12.54
C VAL A 733 7.50 8.05 11.31
N VAL A 734 8.65 8.74 11.45
CA VAL A 734 9.70 8.80 10.42
C VAL A 734 10.70 7.68 10.66
N PHE A 735 11.23 7.07 9.60
CA PHE A 735 12.32 6.11 9.69
C PHE A 735 13.63 6.76 9.25
N ALA A 736 14.71 6.53 10.01
CA ALA A 736 16.05 6.93 9.58
C ALA A 736 16.46 6.20 8.29
N ASN A 737 16.11 4.92 8.17
CA ASN A 737 16.28 4.13 6.96
C ASN A 737 15.05 4.25 6.05
N SER A 738 15.21 4.88 4.89
CA SER A 738 14.12 5.03 3.92
C SER A 738 13.65 3.68 3.34
N ALA A 739 14.52 2.66 3.29
CA ALA A 739 14.13 1.33 2.83
C ALA A 739 13.12 0.68 3.79
N SER A 740 13.27 0.90 5.10
CA SER A 740 12.31 0.45 6.12
C SER A 740 10.93 1.08 5.95
N ALA A 741 10.89 2.39 5.68
CA ALA A 741 9.63 3.08 5.35
C ALA A 741 9.00 2.52 4.06
N ALA A 742 9.81 2.22 3.04
CA ALA A 742 9.34 1.63 1.79
C ALA A 742 8.74 0.23 1.99
N ARG A 743 9.38 -0.64 2.79
CA ARG A 743 8.85 -1.97 3.14
C ARG A 743 7.45 -1.90 3.74
N LEU A 744 7.22 -0.97 4.68
CA LEU A 744 5.91 -0.73 5.27
C LEU A 744 4.90 -0.17 4.24
N ALA A 745 5.35 0.72 3.35
CA ALA A 745 4.48 1.34 2.34
C ALA A 745 4.00 0.36 1.26
N THR A 746 4.77 -0.70 0.97
CA THR A 746 4.44 -1.74 -0.02
C THR A 746 3.89 -3.02 0.60
N ALA A 747 3.68 -3.05 1.93
CA ALA A 747 3.17 -4.23 2.63
C ALA A 747 1.75 -4.62 2.21
N ILE A 748 0.94 -3.63 1.81
CA ILE A 748 -0.44 -3.82 1.37
C ILE A 748 -0.61 -3.13 0.02
N GLU A 749 -1.12 -3.88 -0.97
CA GLU A 749 -1.41 -3.34 -2.29
C GLU A 749 -2.69 -2.48 -2.23
N PRO A 750 -2.63 -1.21 -2.65
CA PRO A 750 -3.78 -0.34 -2.67
C PRO A 750 -4.78 -0.73 -3.76
N TRP A 751 -6.08 -0.61 -3.47
CA TRP A 751 -7.11 -0.76 -4.48
C TRP A 751 -6.99 0.29 -5.59
N LYS A 752 -7.33 -0.11 -6.82
CA LYS A 752 -7.40 0.79 -7.98
C LYS A 752 -8.86 1.17 -8.23
N VAL A 753 -9.26 2.39 -7.84
CA VAL A 753 -10.65 2.86 -7.92
C VAL A 753 -10.77 3.99 -8.94
N ALA A 754 -11.77 3.92 -9.82
CA ALA A 754 -12.14 5.04 -10.70
C ALA A 754 -13.37 5.76 -10.14
N VAL A 755 -13.27 7.06 -9.87
CA VAL A 755 -14.39 7.90 -9.42
C VAL A 755 -14.92 8.69 -10.63
N LEU A 756 -16.17 8.45 -11.00
CA LEU A 756 -16.83 9.19 -12.07
C LEU A 756 -17.54 10.39 -11.47
N LEU A 757 -17.29 11.58 -12.02
CA LEU A 757 -17.84 12.84 -11.52
C LEU A 757 -18.26 13.74 -12.68
N GLY A 758 -19.04 14.79 -12.38
CA GLY A 758 -19.59 15.69 -13.39
C GLY A 758 -20.99 15.27 -13.87
N GLY A 759 -21.09 14.86 -15.13
CA GLY A 759 -22.33 14.50 -15.80
C GLY A 759 -22.94 15.65 -16.62
N PRO A 760 -23.88 15.34 -17.54
CA PRO A 760 -24.52 16.31 -18.44
C PRO A 760 -25.69 17.07 -17.78
N SER A 761 -26.05 16.74 -16.54
CA SER A 761 -27.19 17.33 -15.84
C SER A 761 -26.89 18.75 -15.32
N LYS A 762 -27.95 19.48 -14.95
CA LYS A 762 -27.84 20.79 -14.27
C LYS A 762 -27.17 20.69 -12.89
N GLU A 763 -27.00 19.49 -12.35
CA GLU A 763 -26.42 19.22 -11.03
C GLU A 763 -24.91 18.95 -11.08
N ARG A 764 -24.29 19.08 -12.27
CA ARG A 764 -22.85 18.86 -12.52
C ARG A 764 -21.93 19.43 -11.43
N THR A 765 -22.12 20.66 -10.98
CA THR A 765 -21.26 21.29 -9.95
C THR A 765 -21.28 20.52 -8.62
N VAL A 766 -22.42 19.92 -8.25
CA VAL A 766 -22.55 19.09 -7.04
C VAL A 766 -21.83 17.76 -7.24
N SER A 767 -21.98 17.13 -8.41
CA SER A 767 -21.29 15.90 -8.79
C SER A 767 -19.77 16.07 -8.75
N LEU A 768 -19.23 17.17 -9.30
CA LEU A 768 -17.79 17.48 -9.26
C LEU A 768 -17.28 17.58 -7.82
N ARG A 769 -17.99 18.31 -6.94
CA ARG A 769 -17.60 18.48 -5.53
C ARG A 769 -17.69 17.18 -4.73
N SER A 770 -18.74 16.40 -4.96
CA SER A 770 -18.96 15.12 -4.28
C SER A 770 -17.95 14.08 -4.74
N GLY A 771 -17.69 13.98 -6.05
CA GLY A 771 -16.66 13.13 -6.63
C GLY A 771 -15.27 13.45 -6.08
N ALA A 772 -14.88 14.72 -6.03
CA ALA A 772 -13.61 15.15 -5.45
C ALA A 772 -13.48 14.78 -3.96
N ALA A 773 -14.58 14.88 -3.19
CA ALA A 773 -14.60 14.49 -1.78
C ALA A 773 -14.44 12.97 -1.61
N VAL A 774 -15.14 12.16 -2.40
CA VAL A 774 -14.98 10.69 -2.42
C VAL A 774 -13.55 10.31 -2.80
N ALA A 775 -13.01 10.93 -3.85
CA ALA A 775 -11.65 10.66 -4.29
C ALA A 775 -10.61 11.01 -3.20
N ALA A 776 -10.78 12.14 -2.52
CA ALA A 776 -9.94 12.52 -1.39
C ALA A 776 -10.05 11.52 -0.23
N ALA A 777 -11.25 11.05 0.11
CA ALA A 777 -11.48 10.07 1.18
C ALA A 777 -10.82 8.72 0.88
N LEU A 778 -10.94 8.21 -0.34
CA LEU A 778 -10.32 6.95 -0.76
C LEU A 778 -8.78 7.06 -0.83
N ARG A 779 -8.24 8.22 -1.24
CA ARG A 779 -6.78 8.48 -1.15
C ARG A 779 -6.29 8.54 0.29
N GLN A 780 -7.09 9.14 1.19
CA GLN A 780 -6.78 9.16 2.63
C GLN A 780 -6.82 7.76 3.26
N ALA A 781 -7.64 6.85 2.74
CA ALA A 781 -7.63 5.43 3.09
C ALA A 781 -6.43 4.67 2.50
N GLY A 782 -5.61 5.32 1.66
CA GLY A 782 -4.39 4.78 1.11
C GLY A 782 -4.52 4.13 -0.27
N HIS A 783 -5.67 4.23 -0.93
CA HIS A 783 -5.93 3.62 -2.25
C HIS A 783 -5.50 4.48 -3.43
N CYS A 784 -5.32 3.85 -4.60
CA CYS A 784 -5.03 4.49 -5.87
C CYS A 784 -6.34 4.93 -6.53
N VAL A 785 -6.53 6.24 -6.70
CA VAL A 785 -7.80 6.80 -7.19
C VAL A 785 -7.59 7.65 -8.43
N THR A 786 -8.29 7.27 -9.50
CA THR A 786 -8.40 8.08 -10.74
C THR A 786 -9.74 8.79 -10.76
N GLU A 787 -9.73 10.08 -11.10
CA GLU A 787 -10.93 10.87 -11.32
C GLU A 787 -11.18 10.97 -12.83
N SER A 788 -12.40 10.67 -13.27
CA SER A 788 -12.81 10.80 -14.67
C SER A 788 -14.04 11.71 -14.77
N ASP A 789 -13.90 12.84 -15.46
CA ASP A 789 -15.00 13.76 -15.72
C ASP A 789 -15.88 13.23 -16.86
N VAL A 790 -17.18 13.11 -16.58
CA VAL A 790 -18.20 12.70 -17.53
C VAL A 790 -18.84 13.96 -18.13
N GLU A 791 -18.51 14.28 -19.37
CA GLU A 791 -19.02 15.48 -20.05
C GLU A 791 -20.28 15.24 -20.89
N ALA A 792 -20.48 14.00 -21.34
CA ALA A 792 -21.60 13.58 -22.18
C ALA A 792 -22.22 12.27 -21.66
N CYS A 793 -23.35 11.85 -22.24
CA CYS A 793 -24.00 10.56 -21.94
C CYS A 793 -23.20 9.36 -22.49
N ALA A 794 -21.92 9.26 -22.13
CA ALA A 794 -21.00 8.21 -22.56
C ALA A 794 -20.05 7.83 -21.42
N LEU A 795 -19.50 6.61 -21.50
CA LEU A 795 -18.50 6.14 -20.54
C LEU A 795 -17.17 6.84 -20.83
N PRO A 796 -16.55 7.54 -19.86
CA PRO A 796 -15.23 8.12 -20.07
C PRO A 796 -14.17 7.01 -20.14
N PRO A 797 -12.95 7.31 -20.60
CA PRO A 797 -11.83 6.38 -20.47
C PRO A 797 -11.63 5.98 -19.00
N ILE A 798 -11.74 4.68 -18.71
CA ILE A 798 -11.44 4.10 -17.41
C ILE A 798 -10.09 3.40 -17.50
N PRO A 799 -9.12 3.69 -16.62
CA PRO A 799 -7.81 3.04 -16.66
C PRO A 799 -7.90 1.51 -16.58
N ALA A 800 -7.03 0.83 -17.33
CA ALA A 800 -6.89 -0.62 -17.26
C ALA A 800 -6.54 -1.08 -15.84
N GLY A 801 -7.09 -2.23 -15.43
CA GLY A 801 -6.90 -2.77 -14.08
C GLY A 801 -7.70 -2.07 -12.98
N THR A 802 -8.62 -1.14 -13.31
CA THR A 802 -9.58 -0.60 -12.35
C THR A 802 -10.36 -1.75 -11.70
N GLU A 803 -10.39 -1.76 -10.37
CA GLU A 803 -11.06 -2.80 -9.59
C GLU A 803 -12.54 -2.55 -9.39
N VAL A 804 -12.88 -1.30 -9.08
CA VAL A 804 -14.24 -0.83 -8.80
C VAL A 804 -14.41 0.58 -9.34
N VAL A 805 -15.59 0.87 -9.87
CA VAL A 805 -15.99 2.22 -10.29
C VAL A 805 -16.93 2.82 -9.25
N PHE A 806 -16.70 4.06 -8.84
CA PHE A 806 -17.57 4.80 -7.94
C PHE A 806 -18.26 5.94 -8.73
N PRO A 807 -19.49 5.73 -9.23
CA PRO A 807 -20.24 6.77 -9.91
C PRO A 807 -20.79 7.79 -8.89
N VAL A 808 -20.41 9.06 -9.04
CA VAL A 808 -20.90 10.19 -8.25
C VAL A 808 -21.50 11.23 -9.19
N LEU A 809 -22.58 10.85 -9.85
CA LEU A 809 -23.29 11.65 -10.86
C LEU A 809 -24.74 11.90 -10.39
N HIS A 810 -25.09 13.17 -10.15
CA HIS A 810 -26.44 13.54 -9.74
C HIS A 810 -27.33 13.89 -10.94
N GLY A 811 -28.63 13.59 -10.82
CA GLY A 811 -29.65 13.84 -11.83
C GLY A 811 -29.61 12.83 -13.00
N THR A 812 -30.14 13.25 -14.15
CA THR A 812 -30.23 12.44 -15.37
C THR A 812 -28.86 11.91 -15.82
N PHE A 813 -28.84 10.71 -16.40
CA PHE A 813 -27.67 9.88 -16.72
C PHE A 813 -26.94 9.26 -15.50
N GLY A 814 -27.12 9.81 -14.29
CA GLY A 814 -26.55 9.28 -13.06
C GLY A 814 -27.55 8.46 -12.24
N GLU A 815 -28.57 9.12 -11.71
CA GLU A 815 -29.55 8.53 -10.79
C GLU A 815 -30.61 7.67 -11.51
N ASP A 816 -30.72 7.77 -12.83
CA ASP A 816 -31.74 7.12 -13.67
C ASP A 816 -31.33 5.76 -14.26
N GLY A 817 -30.10 5.30 -14.01
CA GLY A 817 -29.58 4.04 -14.53
C GLY A 817 -28.74 4.16 -15.81
N GLY A 818 -28.58 5.36 -16.37
CA GLY A 818 -27.86 5.57 -17.64
C GLY A 818 -26.39 5.14 -17.59
N ILE A 819 -25.62 5.64 -16.63
CA ILE A 819 -24.20 5.29 -16.46
C ILE A 819 -24.02 3.83 -16.03
N GLN A 820 -24.95 3.30 -15.22
CA GLN A 820 -24.97 1.92 -14.74
C GLN A 820 -25.06 0.95 -15.91
N ALA A 821 -25.93 1.21 -16.88
CA ALA A 821 -26.08 0.36 -18.06
C ALA A 821 -24.79 0.29 -18.89
N LEU A 822 -24.02 1.39 -18.95
CA LEU A 822 -22.73 1.41 -19.63
C LEU A 822 -21.67 0.63 -18.85
N LEU A 823 -21.64 0.77 -17.51
CA LEU A 823 -20.71 0.06 -16.63
C LEU A 823 -20.95 -1.46 -16.66
N GLU A 824 -22.21 -1.89 -16.62
CA GLU A 824 -22.61 -3.31 -16.70
C GLU A 824 -22.21 -3.92 -18.05
N ARG A 825 -22.48 -3.22 -19.15
CA ARG A 825 -22.05 -3.65 -20.49
C ARG A 825 -20.53 -3.75 -20.63
N ALA A 826 -19.80 -2.87 -19.96
CA ALA A 826 -18.33 -2.88 -19.93
C ALA A 826 -17.74 -3.89 -18.93
N GLY A 827 -18.58 -4.56 -18.13
CA GLY A 827 -18.16 -5.58 -17.16
C GLY A 827 -17.48 -5.03 -15.91
N PHE A 828 -17.69 -3.75 -15.57
CA PHE A 828 -17.14 -3.16 -14.34
C PHE A 828 -18.04 -3.41 -13.13
N GLY A 829 -17.45 -3.82 -12.00
CA GLY A 829 -18.10 -3.70 -10.70
C GLY A 829 -18.17 -2.23 -10.28
N TYR A 830 -19.30 -1.78 -9.75
CA TYR A 830 -19.49 -0.38 -9.36
C TYR A 830 -20.32 -0.22 -8.08
N VAL A 831 -20.11 0.90 -7.40
CA VAL A 831 -20.85 1.30 -6.20
C VAL A 831 -22.23 1.82 -6.57
N GLY A 832 -23.27 1.32 -5.90
CA GLY A 832 -24.65 1.80 -6.02
C GLY A 832 -25.60 0.79 -6.64
N SER A 833 -26.83 1.24 -6.84
CA SER A 833 -27.94 0.42 -7.34
C SER A 833 -27.83 0.10 -8.83
N GLY A 834 -28.38 -1.06 -9.22
CA GLY A 834 -28.48 -1.51 -10.62
C GLY A 834 -29.32 -0.59 -11.51
N VAL A 835 -29.32 -0.85 -12.82
CA VAL A 835 -30.11 -0.07 -13.80
C VAL A 835 -31.60 0.00 -13.42
N GLU A 836 -32.22 -1.15 -13.16
CA GLU A 836 -33.67 -1.20 -12.90
C GLU A 836 -34.04 -0.54 -11.57
N ALA A 837 -33.27 -0.79 -10.51
CA ALA A 837 -33.48 -0.14 -9.22
C ALA A 837 -33.32 1.38 -9.33
N SER A 838 -32.29 1.87 -10.03
CA SER A 838 -32.06 3.30 -10.25
C SER A 838 -33.23 3.96 -11.00
N ARG A 839 -33.71 3.31 -12.07
CA ARG A 839 -34.89 3.74 -12.85
C ARG A 839 -36.15 3.84 -11.98
N LEU A 840 -36.41 2.83 -11.15
CA LEU A 840 -37.56 2.81 -10.23
C LEU A 840 -37.47 3.93 -9.18
N ILE A 841 -36.29 4.09 -8.56
CA ILE A 841 -36.05 5.07 -7.49
C ILE A 841 -36.17 6.51 -8.01
N MET A 842 -35.64 6.80 -9.20
CA MET A 842 -35.71 8.14 -9.81
C MET A 842 -37.15 8.57 -10.11
N SER A 843 -38.01 7.62 -10.46
CA SER A 843 -39.42 7.87 -10.77
C SER A 843 -40.28 7.84 -9.51
N LYS A 844 -40.76 9.01 -9.08
CA LYS A 844 -41.57 9.12 -7.86
C LYS A 844 -42.86 8.32 -7.94
N VAL A 845 -43.52 8.27 -9.10
CA VAL A 845 -44.74 7.47 -9.29
C VAL A 845 -44.44 5.97 -9.23
N LEU A 846 -43.41 5.48 -9.92
CA LEU A 846 -43.08 4.05 -9.91
C LEU A 846 -42.64 3.58 -8.52
N THR A 847 -41.88 4.42 -7.80
CA THR A 847 -41.55 4.16 -6.39
C THR A 847 -42.83 4.02 -5.57
N LYS A 848 -43.80 4.92 -5.70
CA LYS A 848 -45.05 4.89 -4.93
C LYS A 848 -45.90 3.69 -5.28
N GLU A 849 -46.07 3.39 -6.56
CA GLU A 849 -46.80 2.21 -7.05
C GLU A 849 -46.18 0.91 -6.55
N ARG A 850 -44.84 0.83 -6.51
CA ARG A 850 -44.13 -0.35 -6.01
C ARG A 850 -44.29 -0.53 -4.50
N LEU A 851 -44.37 0.56 -3.74
CA LEU A 851 -44.37 0.54 -2.27
C LEU A 851 -45.78 0.55 -1.65
N ALA A 852 -46.80 1.07 -2.34
CA ALA A 852 -48.15 1.22 -1.82
C ALA A 852 -48.83 -0.12 -1.41
N PRO A 853 -48.71 -1.22 -2.17
CA PRO A 853 -49.27 -2.52 -1.77
C PRO A 853 -48.70 -3.08 -0.47
N HIS A 854 -47.55 -2.56 -0.02
CA HIS A 854 -46.83 -3.01 1.17
C HIS A 854 -47.07 -2.12 2.41
N GLY A 855 -48.06 -1.23 2.35
CA GLY A 855 -48.51 -0.43 3.49
C GLY A 855 -47.56 0.69 3.92
N ILE A 856 -46.68 1.17 3.03
CA ILE A 856 -45.82 2.31 3.31
C ILE A 856 -46.65 3.61 3.22
N PRO A 857 -46.73 4.45 4.28
CA PRO A 857 -47.56 5.65 4.25
C PRO A 857 -47.06 6.68 3.24
N MET A 858 -47.96 7.25 2.44
CA MET A 858 -47.67 8.24 1.40
C MET A 858 -48.79 9.28 1.30
N ALA A 859 -48.55 10.38 0.60
CA ALA A 859 -49.60 11.31 0.17
C ALA A 859 -50.45 10.66 -0.95
N ARG A 860 -51.75 10.99 -0.99
CA ARG A 860 -52.56 10.70 -2.18
C ARG A 860 -52.01 11.51 -3.33
N HIS A 861 -51.93 10.89 -4.50
CA HIS A 861 -51.28 11.46 -5.65
C HIS A 861 -51.94 11.06 -6.96
N VAL A 862 -51.70 11.87 -8.00
CA VAL A 862 -52.10 11.63 -9.38
C VAL A 862 -50.94 12.02 -10.29
N LEU A 863 -50.68 11.21 -11.32
CA LEU A 863 -49.73 11.53 -12.38
C LEU A 863 -50.46 12.25 -13.53
N VAL A 864 -49.91 13.36 -14.00
CA VAL A 864 -50.48 14.14 -15.11
C VAL A 864 -49.42 14.37 -16.17
N SER A 865 -49.69 13.91 -17.39
CA SER A 865 -48.83 14.12 -18.58
C SER A 865 -49.48 15.02 -19.64
N ASP A 866 -50.81 15.05 -19.72
CA ASP A 866 -51.52 15.90 -20.67
C ASP A 866 -51.50 17.39 -20.24
N PRO A 867 -50.90 18.31 -21.02
CA PRO A 867 -50.88 19.74 -20.72
C PRO A 867 -52.28 20.39 -20.68
N LYS A 868 -53.33 19.71 -21.19
CA LYS A 868 -54.73 20.15 -21.17
C LYS A 868 -55.55 19.52 -20.03
N ALA A 869 -54.97 18.67 -19.20
CA ALA A 869 -55.69 17.99 -18.13
C ALA A 869 -56.38 18.97 -17.15
N PRO A 870 -57.61 18.68 -16.69
CA PRO A 870 -58.27 19.45 -15.65
C PRO A 870 -57.52 19.33 -14.31
N ALA A 871 -57.83 20.22 -13.36
CA ALA A 871 -57.24 20.14 -12.02
C ALA A 871 -57.69 18.83 -11.33
N PRO A 872 -56.77 18.06 -10.70
CA PRO A 872 -57.12 16.80 -10.07
C PRO A 872 -58.02 17.00 -8.85
N ALA A 873 -58.91 16.03 -8.60
CA ALA A 873 -59.83 16.00 -7.46
C ALA A 873 -59.11 15.52 -6.18
N LEU A 874 -58.19 16.36 -5.69
CA LEU A 874 -57.42 16.17 -4.45
C LEU A 874 -57.63 17.35 -3.49
N ASP A 875 -57.38 17.15 -2.21
CA ASP A 875 -57.57 18.17 -1.18
C ASP A 875 -56.46 19.21 -1.20
N TYR A 876 -56.84 20.49 -1.30
CA TYR A 876 -55.88 21.61 -1.33
C TYR A 876 -55.34 21.95 0.07
N PRO A 877 -54.07 22.39 0.19
CA PRO A 877 -53.14 22.70 -0.89
C PRO A 877 -52.51 21.46 -1.55
N LEU A 878 -52.19 21.56 -2.83
CA LEU A 878 -51.50 20.52 -3.60
C LEU A 878 -50.02 20.87 -3.82
N LEU A 879 -49.18 19.86 -4.00
CA LEU A 879 -47.80 20.00 -4.42
C LEU A 879 -47.65 19.41 -5.83
N VAL A 880 -47.33 20.25 -6.81
CA VAL A 880 -47.05 19.84 -8.19
C VAL A 880 -45.54 19.78 -8.37
N LYS A 881 -44.99 18.61 -8.70
CA LYS A 881 -43.56 18.41 -8.92
C LYS A 881 -43.27 17.51 -10.12
N PRO A 882 -42.13 17.66 -10.81
CA PRO A 882 -41.73 16.72 -11.86
C PRO A 882 -41.55 15.30 -11.32
N ASN A 883 -41.85 14.30 -12.15
CA ASN A 883 -41.82 12.89 -11.73
C ASN A 883 -40.39 12.36 -11.54
N ALA A 884 -39.50 12.61 -12.50
CA ALA A 884 -38.15 12.08 -12.60
C ALA A 884 -37.07 13.19 -12.65
N GLN A 885 -37.23 14.22 -11.81
CA GLN A 885 -36.21 15.26 -11.58
C GLN A 885 -35.96 15.44 -10.07
N GLY A 886 -34.85 16.08 -9.70
CA GLY A 886 -34.51 16.37 -8.29
C GLY A 886 -35.54 17.23 -7.54
N SER A 887 -35.55 17.14 -6.21
CA SER A 887 -36.60 17.59 -5.27
C SER A 887 -36.95 19.09 -5.28
N SER A 888 -36.32 19.91 -6.09
CA SER A 888 -36.51 21.38 -6.10
C SER A 888 -36.64 21.97 -7.51
N VAL A 889 -36.53 21.15 -8.55
CA VAL A 889 -36.72 21.57 -9.94
C VAL A 889 -38.21 21.58 -10.25
N GLY A 890 -38.73 22.66 -10.83
CA GLY A 890 -40.12 22.72 -11.33
C GLY A 890 -41.25 22.70 -10.30
N MET A 891 -40.97 22.58 -9.00
CA MET A 891 -41.98 22.42 -7.95
C MET A 891 -42.88 23.66 -7.76
N THR A 892 -44.17 23.45 -7.48
CA THR A 892 -45.15 24.50 -7.19
C THR A 892 -46.14 24.05 -6.11
N LYS A 893 -46.25 24.81 -5.02
CA LYS A 893 -47.33 24.63 -4.03
C LYS A 893 -48.57 25.38 -4.49
N LEU A 894 -49.63 24.65 -4.79
CA LEU A 894 -50.89 25.14 -5.31
C LEU A 894 -51.92 25.23 -4.18
N ARG A 895 -52.32 26.45 -3.78
CA ARG A 895 -53.30 26.65 -2.70
C ARG A 895 -54.75 26.63 -3.15
N ARG A 896 -55.01 26.91 -4.43
CA ARG A 896 -56.34 27.00 -5.02
C ARG A 896 -56.31 26.56 -6.49
N PRO A 897 -57.42 26.09 -7.08
CA PRO A 897 -57.45 25.53 -8.43
C PRO A 897 -57.06 26.50 -9.55
N GLU A 898 -57.24 27.81 -9.37
CA GLU A 898 -57.09 28.80 -10.45
C GLU A 898 -55.65 28.89 -10.97
N ALA A 899 -54.66 28.55 -10.13
CA ALA A 899 -53.25 28.54 -10.51
C ALA A 899 -52.78 27.20 -11.14
N TRP A 900 -53.68 26.22 -11.34
CA TRP A 900 -53.38 24.89 -11.87
C TRP A 900 -52.64 24.93 -13.21
N ARG A 901 -53.20 25.61 -14.22
CA ARG A 901 -52.61 25.67 -15.57
C ARG A 901 -51.19 26.25 -15.60
N ARG A 902 -50.87 27.14 -14.64
CA ARG A 902 -49.51 27.69 -14.50
C ARG A 902 -48.58 26.67 -13.84
N ALA A 903 -49.03 25.98 -12.80
CA ALA A 903 -48.27 24.94 -12.11
C ALA A 903 -47.97 23.75 -13.04
N LEU A 904 -48.97 23.28 -13.80
CA LEU A 904 -48.84 22.18 -14.76
C LEU A 904 -47.83 22.51 -15.86
N ARG A 905 -47.96 23.67 -16.52
CA ARG A 905 -46.99 24.11 -17.54
C ARG A 905 -45.57 24.21 -17.00
N LYS A 906 -45.39 24.74 -15.79
CA LYS A 906 -44.07 24.86 -15.16
C LYS A 906 -43.44 23.49 -14.89
N GLY A 907 -44.22 22.52 -14.43
CA GLY A 907 -43.73 21.17 -14.17
C GLY A 907 -43.45 20.39 -15.45
N LEU A 908 -44.36 20.45 -16.45
CA LEU A 908 -44.18 19.78 -17.75
C LEU A 908 -43.05 20.38 -18.61
N ALA A 909 -42.65 21.63 -18.34
CA ALA A 909 -41.45 22.20 -18.94
C ALA A 909 -40.15 21.56 -18.42
N CYS A 910 -40.21 20.82 -17.30
CA CYS A 910 -39.05 20.17 -16.69
C CYS A 910 -39.04 18.65 -16.90
N ASP A 911 -40.18 18.03 -17.24
CA ASP A 911 -40.34 16.58 -17.34
C ASP A 911 -41.60 16.22 -18.15
N SER A 912 -41.66 15.02 -18.71
CA SER A 912 -42.79 14.57 -19.54
C SER A 912 -44.08 14.33 -18.75
N ALA A 913 -43.97 14.19 -17.43
CA ALA A 913 -45.10 14.08 -16.52
C ALA A 913 -44.82 14.77 -15.18
N VAL A 914 -45.89 15.24 -14.53
CA VAL A 914 -45.84 15.81 -13.18
C VAL A 914 -46.60 14.94 -12.21
N LEU A 915 -46.03 14.75 -11.02
CA LEU A 915 -46.71 14.17 -9.88
C LEU A 915 -47.42 15.28 -9.11
N VAL A 916 -48.73 15.14 -8.91
CA VAL A 916 -49.54 16.03 -8.09
C VAL A 916 -49.91 15.31 -6.81
N GLU A 917 -49.54 15.86 -5.67
CA GLU A 917 -49.78 15.24 -4.36
C GLU A 917 -50.50 16.18 -3.41
N GLU A 918 -51.24 15.64 -2.45
CA GLU A 918 -51.74 16.42 -1.31
C GLU A 918 -50.54 16.99 -0.51
N PHE A 919 -50.58 18.28 -0.18
CA PHE A 919 -49.55 18.89 0.65
C PHE A 919 -49.70 18.43 2.10
N ILE A 920 -48.69 17.72 2.59
CA ILE A 920 -48.62 17.33 4.00
C ILE A 920 -47.88 18.42 4.77
N GLU A 921 -48.48 18.90 5.86
CA GLU A 921 -47.80 19.78 6.80
C GLU A 921 -47.15 18.96 7.91
N GLY A 922 -45.86 19.17 8.13
CA GLY A 922 -45.09 18.33 9.04
C GLY A 922 -43.60 18.66 9.09
N THR A 923 -42.86 17.85 9.82
CA THR A 923 -41.39 17.93 9.93
C THR A 923 -40.75 17.06 8.86
N GLU A 924 -39.86 17.64 8.04
CA GLU A 924 -39.10 16.89 7.04
C GLU A 924 -37.95 16.12 7.71
N ILE A 925 -37.86 14.83 7.39
CA ILE A 925 -36.79 13.96 7.86
C ILE A 925 -36.25 13.11 6.71
N THR A 926 -35.00 12.70 6.83
CA THR A 926 -34.36 11.76 5.93
C THR A 926 -33.83 10.56 6.70
N VAL A 927 -33.98 9.38 6.11
CA VAL A 927 -33.34 8.15 6.57
C VAL A 927 -32.42 7.63 5.47
N GLY A 928 -31.13 7.51 5.79
CA GLY A 928 -30.19 6.75 4.96
C GLY A 928 -30.29 5.27 5.31
N VAL A 929 -30.24 4.40 4.30
CA VAL A 929 -30.07 2.96 4.44
C VAL A 929 -28.73 2.61 3.82
N LEU A 930 -27.89 1.88 4.55
CA LEU A 930 -26.56 1.47 4.14
C LEU A 930 -26.45 -0.06 4.33
N PHE A 931 -26.17 -0.79 3.26
CA PHE A 931 -26.13 -2.26 3.25
C PHE A 931 -27.37 -2.93 3.87
N GLY A 932 -28.55 -2.33 3.68
CA GLY A 932 -29.82 -2.82 4.24
C GLY A 932 -30.11 -2.39 5.68
N GLU A 933 -29.18 -1.69 6.35
CA GLU A 933 -29.37 -1.18 7.70
C GLU A 933 -29.72 0.32 7.71
N ALA A 934 -30.71 0.71 8.51
CA ALA A 934 -31.08 2.12 8.65
C ALA A 934 -30.07 2.89 9.50
N LEU A 935 -29.61 4.03 8.99
CA LEU A 935 -28.81 5.01 9.71
C LEU A 935 -29.70 5.88 10.62
N PRO A 936 -29.10 6.60 11.59
CA PRO A 936 -29.80 7.59 12.40
C PRO A 936 -30.54 8.63 11.55
N VAL A 937 -31.76 8.97 11.96
CA VAL A 937 -32.63 9.92 11.25
C VAL A 937 -32.01 11.31 11.26
N VAL A 938 -32.12 12.03 10.14
CA VAL A 938 -31.72 13.44 10.03
C VAL A 938 -32.96 14.29 9.89
N GLU A 939 -33.18 15.21 10.83
CA GLU A 939 -34.22 16.23 10.75
C GLU A 939 -33.74 17.43 9.94
N ILE A 940 -34.60 17.91 9.05
CA ILE A 940 -34.32 19.05 8.18
C ILE A 940 -35.22 20.22 8.59
N VAL A 941 -34.60 21.29 9.10
CA VAL A 941 -35.31 22.48 9.57
C VAL A 941 -34.99 23.67 8.66
N PRO A 942 -35.94 24.12 7.83
CA PRO A 942 -35.75 25.29 6.99
C PRO A 942 -35.70 26.58 7.83
N PRO A 943 -35.08 27.66 7.34
CA PRO A 943 -35.07 28.96 8.02
C PRO A 943 -36.52 29.49 8.23
N LYS A 944 -36.77 30.15 9.38
CA LYS A 944 -38.11 30.60 9.80
C LYS A 944 -38.85 31.38 8.69
N GLY A 945 -40.07 30.95 8.37
CA GLY A 945 -41.03 31.72 7.56
C GLY A 945 -41.19 31.31 6.08
N ARG A 946 -40.62 30.19 5.60
CA ARG A 946 -40.80 29.73 4.20
C ARG A 946 -40.94 28.22 4.02
N THR A 947 -41.69 27.84 2.97
CA THR A 947 -41.64 26.52 2.31
C THR A 947 -40.46 26.46 1.33
N PHE A 948 -39.79 25.31 1.26
CA PHE A 948 -38.59 25.00 0.47
C PHE A 948 -38.55 25.59 -0.96
N ASP A 949 -37.56 26.44 -1.24
CA ASP A 949 -37.10 26.81 -2.58
C ASP A 949 -35.59 26.56 -2.74
N ASN A 950 -35.10 26.54 -3.98
CA ASN A 950 -33.74 26.17 -4.36
C ASN A 950 -32.65 27.12 -3.77
N ASP A 951 -33.04 28.35 -3.39
CA ASP A 951 -32.16 29.35 -2.79
C ASP A 951 -31.69 28.92 -1.38
N ALA A 952 -32.52 28.18 -0.63
CA ALA A 952 -32.21 27.73 0.73
C ALA A 952 -31.21 26.56 0.80
N LYS A 953 -31.00 25.83 -0.30
CA LYS A 953 -30.12 24.64 -0.34
C LYS A 953 -28.68 24.97 -0.78
N TYR A 954 -28.45 25.99 -1.62
CA TYR A 954 -27.13 26.19 -2.23
C TYR A 954 -26.65 27.65 -2.37
N ALA A 955 -27.52 28.66 -2.28
CA ALA A 955 -27.17 30.03 -2.69
C ALA A 955 -26.69 30.96 -1.55
N HIS A 956 -26.70 30.52 -0.28
CA HIS A 956 -26.13 31.23 0.89
C HIS A 956 -26.43 32.73 1.04
N SER A 957 -27.48 33.26 0.40
CA SER A 957 -27.73 34.70 0.38
C SER A 957 -28.59 35.19 1.54
N ARG A 958 -29.42 34.34 2.21
CA ARG A 958 -30.47 34.80 3.16
C ARG A 958 -30.82 33.86 4.35
N GLY A 959 -29.88 33.04 4.85
CA GLY A 959 -30.05 32.21 6.06
C GLY A 959 -29.82 30.71 5.85
N HIS A 960 -29.47 29.96 6.91
CA HIS A 960 -29.03 28.55 6.81
C HIS A 960 -30.14 27.55 7.16
N THR A 961 -30.34 26.53 6.32
CA THR A 961 -31.08 25.30 6.68
C THR A 961 -30.29 24.52 7.73
N HIS A 962 -30.95 24.10 8.81
CA HIS A 962 -30.31 23.35 9.89
C HIS A 962 -30.61 21.85 9.78
N TYR A 963 -29.59 21.03 9.99
CA TYR A 963 -29.69 19.58 9.98
C TYR A 963 -29.36 19.02 11.36
N TYR A 964 -30.31 18.32 11.99
CA TYR A 964 -30.14 17.71 13.31
C TYR A 964 -30.12 16.18 13.20
N CYS A 965 -29.07 15.56 13.74
CA CYS A 965 -28.93 14.12 13.82
C CYS A 965 -28.30 13.77 15.18
N PRO A 966 -29.05 13.16 16.12
CA PRO A 966 -30.45 12.75 15.99
C PRO A 966 -31.42 13.96 15.86
N PRO A 967 -32.68 13.72 15.42
CA PRO A 967 -33.74 14.72 15.39
C PRO A 967 -33.98 15.37 16.76
N LYS A 968 -34.39 16.64 16.76
CA LYS A 968 -34.77 17.40 17.95
C LYS A 968 -36.27 17.33 18.23
N THR A 969 -37.11 17.33 17.19
CA THR A 969 -38.57 17.46 17.35
C THR A 969 -39.32 16.17 17.08
N VAL A 970 -38.65 15.14 16.55
CA VAL A 970 -39.30 13.88 16.14
C VAL A 970 -39.13 12.82 17.24
N PRO A 971 -40.21 12.24 17.81
CA PRO A 971 -40.10 11.21 18.84
C PRO A 971 -39.38 9.94 18.38
N ALA A 972 -38.66 9.26 19.28
CA ALA A 972 -37.88 8.06 18.96
C ALA A 972 -38.71 6.92 18.33
N ALA A 973 -39.97 6.73 18.76
CA ALA A 973 -40.87 5.75 18.17
C ALA A 973 -41.22 6.06 16.70
N VAL A 974 -41.36 7.35 16.36
CA VAL A 974 -41.62 7.80 14.98
C VAL A 974 -40.35 7.66 14.13
N GLN A 975 -39.18 7.98 14.69
CA GLN A 975 -37.90 7.74 14.04
C GLN A 975 -37.73 6.26 13.67
N LYS A 976 -38.00 5.34 14.62
CA LYS A 976 -37.93 3.90 14.38
C LYS A 976 -38.88 3.45 13.26
N ARG A 977 -40.12 3.93 13.25
CA ARG A 977 -41.09 3.64 12.17
C ARG A 977 -40.60 4.13 10.81
N ALA A 978 -40.00 5.33 10.75
CA ALA A 978 -39.42 5.85 9.51
C ALA A 978 -38.25 4.98 9.03
N GLN A 979 -37.38 4.54 9.96
CA GLN A 979 -36.28 3.62 9.66
C GLN A 979 -36.76 2.27 9.12
N GLU A 980 -37.77 1.66 9.74
CA GLU A 980 -38.39 0.43 9.26
C GLU A 980 -39.00 0.60 7.86
N CYS A 981 -39.67 1.73 7.59
CA CYS A 981 -40.20 2.03 6.26
C CYS A 981 -39.08 2.20 5.22
N ALA A 982 -37.97 2.85 5.59
CA ALA A 982 -36.83 3.04 4.69
C ALA A 982 -36.15 1.72 4.34
N VAL A 983 -35.96 0.81 5.30
CA VAL A 983 -35.39 -0.53 5.07
C VAL A 983 -36.32 -1.36 4.18
N LYS A 984 -37.64 -1.30 4.41
CA LYS A 984 -38.62 -1.94 3.52
C LYS A 984 -38.55 -1.38 2.10
N ALA A 985 -38.45 -0.05 1.96
CA ALA A 985 -38.31 0.59 0.66
C ALA A 985 -37.02 0.16 -0.05
N TYR A 986 -35.89 0.10 0.66
CA TYR A 986 -34.62 -0.40 0.14
C TYR A 986 -34.76 -1.80 -0.48
N ALA A 987 -35.38 -2.74 0.25
CA ALA A 987 -35.57 -4.10 -0.24
C ALA A 987 -36.55 -4.17 -1.42
N LEU A 988 -37.70 -3.49 -1.35
CA LEU A 988 -38.76 -3.56 -2.35
C LEU A 988 -38.39 -2.90 -3.70
N LEU A 989 -37.53 -1.87 -3.65
CA LEU A 989 -37.01 -1.18 -4.82
C LEU A 989 -35.79 -1.87 -5.42
N GLY A 990 -35.27 -2.93 -4.79
CA GLY A 990 -34.06 -3.63 -5.23
C GLY A 990 -32.80 -2.76 -5.13
N ALA A 991 -32.80 -1.79 -4.20
CA ALA A 991 -31.64 -0.93 -3.99
C ALA A 991 -30.43 -1.75 -3.51
N LYS A 992 -29.24 -1.29 -3.89
CA LYS A 992 -27.96 -1.90 -3.53
C LYS A 992 -27.02 -0.86 -2.95
N ASP A 993 -26.24 -1.28 -1.96
CA ASP A 993 -25.24 -0.53 -1.18
C ASP A 993 -25.81 0.60 -0.33
N MET A 994 -26.59 1.50 -0.92
CA MET A 994 -27.18 2.63 -0.22
C MET A 994 -28.51 3.07 -0.83
N LEU A 995 -29.35 3.68 0.00
CA LEU A 995 -30.54 4.42 -0.42
C LEU A 995 -30.77 5.57 0.55
N ARG A 996 -31.12 6.75 0.06
CA ARG A 996 -31.66 7.81 0.89
C ARG A 996 -33.16 7.88 0.68
N VAL A 997 -33.95 7.84 1.76
CA VAL A 997 -35.41 7.98 1.70
C VAL A 997 -35.83 9.22 2.48
N ASP A 998 -36.54 10.11 1.80
CA ASP A 998 -37.01 11.37 2.36
C ASP A 998 -38.49 11.21 2.78
N PHE A 999 -38.82 11.67 3.99
CA PHE A 999 -40.15 11.59 4.59
C PHE A 999 -40.61 12.95 5.10
N ILE A 1000 -41.92 13.10 5.24
CA ILE A 1000 -42.53 14.14 6.06
C ILE A 1000 -43.32 13.50 7.19
N VAL A 1001 -43.02 13.89 8.43
CA VAL A 1001 -43.75 13.44 9.62
C VAL A 1001 -44.94 14.37 9.81
N ASP A 1002 -46.14 13.86 9.54
CA ASP A 1002 -47.37 14.64 9.68
C ASP A 1002 -47.71 14.92 11.16
N ARG A 1003 -48.75 15.74 11.39
CA ARG A 1003 -49.22 16.10 12.75
C ARG A 1003 -49.63 14.89 13.60
N ALA A 1004 -49.98 13.76 12.98
CA ALA A 1004 -50.31 12.52 13.68
C ALA A 1004 -49.07 11.65 13.99
N GLY A 1005 -47.87 12.15 13.67
CA GLY A 1005 -46.61 11.42 13.88
C GLY A 1005 -46.41 10.27 12.89
N VAL A 1006 -47.07 10.30 11.72
CA VAL A 1006 -46.90 9.28 10.68
C VAL A 1006 -45.83 9.75 9.68
N PRO A 1007 -44.73 8.98 9.48
CA PRO A 1007 -43.74 9.31 8.46
C PRO A 1007 -44.26 8.93 7.08
N ARG A 1008 -44.55 9.92 6.25
CA ARG A 1008 -45.06 9.74 4.88
C ARG A 1008 -43.92 9.88 3.88
N LEU A 1009 -43.72 8.86 3.04
CA LEU A 1009 -42.64 8.82 2.06
C LEU A 1009 -42.85 9.85 0.95
N LEU A 1010 -41.82 10.66 0.71
CA LEU A 1010 -41.77 11.66 -0.34
C LEU A 1010 -41.11 11.12 -1.60
N GLU A 1011 -39.87 10.62 -1.48
CA GLU A 1011 -39.04 10.12 -2.57
C GLU A 1011 -37.83 9.32 -2.05
N GLY A 1012 -37.19 8.58 -2.96
CA GLY A 1012 -35.91 7.93 -2.73
C GLY A 1012 -34.81 8.53 -3.61
N ASN A 1013 -33.55 8.32 -3.24
CA ASN A 1013 -32.38 8.69 -4.05
C ASN A 1013 -31.31 7.59 -3.96
N SER A 1014 -30.93 7.07 -5.13
CA SER A 1014 -29.98 5.95 -5.33
C SER A 1014 -28.50 6.39 -5.33
N ILE A 1015 -28.20 7.66 -5.62
CA ILE A 1015 -26.86 8.26 -5.60
C ILE A 1015 -26.91 9.56 -4.78
N PRO A 1016 -27.08 9.49 -3.45
CA PRO A 1016 -27.18 10.70 -2.63
C PRO A 1016 -25.86 11.48 -2.67
N GLY A 1017 -25.90 12.79 -2.39
CA GLY A 1017 -24.68 13.61 -2.37
C GLY A 1017 -23.60 13.11 -1.40
N PHE A 1018 -22.34 13.17 -1.83
CA PHE A 1018 -21.15 12.72 -1.07
C PHE A 1018 -20.23 13.87 -0.69
N THR A 1019 -20.71 14.77 0.15
CA THR A 1019 -19.86 15.74 0.85
C THR A 1019 -19.95 15.50 2.36
N ALA A 1020 -18.96 15.96 3.13
CA ALA A 1020 -19.00 15.84 4.59
C ALA A 1020 -20.26 16.51 5.23
N THR A 1021 -20.90 17.42 4.51
CA THR A 1021 -22.13 18.11 4.92
C THR A 1021 -23.42 17.47 4.39
N SER A 1022 -23.32 16.48 3.49
CA SER A 1022 -24.48 15.80 2.90
C SER A 1022 -25.19 14.90 3.90
N LEU A 1023 -26.47 14.62 3.65
CA LEU A 1023 -27.36 13.93 4.60
C LEU A 1023 -26.92 12.49 4.92
N LEU A 1024 -26.54 11.70 3.91
CA LEU A 1024 -26.10 10.32 4.12
C LEU A 1024 -24.77 10.27 4.92
N PRO A 1025 -23.69 11.00 4.53
CA PRO A 1025 -22.49 11.13 5.36
C PRO A 1025 -22.73 11.63 6.78
N LYS A 1026 -23.67 12.57 6.97
CA LYS A 1026 -24.03 13.09 8.31
C LYS A 1026 -24.69 12.02 9.17
N ALA A 1027 -25.61 11.24 8.60
CA ALA A 1027 -26.24 10.10 9.29
C ALA A 1027 -25.19 9.03 9.64
N ALA A 1028 -24.28 8.72 8.70
CA ALA A 1028 -23.18 7.78 8.93
C ALA A 1028 -22.25 8.25 10.07
N ALA A 1029 -21.89 9.55 10.08
CA ALA A 1029 -21.08 10.12 11.15
C ALA A 1029 -21.75 10.03 12.53
N ALA A 1030 -23.07 10.22 12.61
CA ALA A 1030 -23.84 10.03 13.85
C ALA A 1030 -23.88 8.56 14.30
N ALA A 1031 -23.77 7.61 13.37
CA ALA A 1031 -23.60 6.19 13.64
C ALA A 1031 -22.15 5.79 13.99
N GLY A 1032 -21.22 6.75 14.07
CA GLY A 1032 -19.80 6.48 14.34
C GLY A 1032 -18.99 6.02 13.12
N ILE A 1033 -19.57 6.11 11.92
CA ILE A 1033 -18.92 5.76 10.65
C ILE A 1033 -18.35 7.06 10.05
N SER A 1034 -17.02 7.19 9.98
CA SER A 1034 -16.41 8.35 9.34
C SER A 1034 -16.68 8.38 7.83
N PHE A 1035 -16.52 9.55 7.20
CA PHE A 1035 -16.68 9.67 5.75
C PHE A 1035 -15.72 8.77 4.96
N VAL A 1036 -14.51 8.55 5.48
CA VAL A 1036 -13.53 7.62 4.91
C VAL A 1036 -14.03 6.18 5.01
N GLU A 1037 -14.49 5.75 6.19
CA GLU A 1037 -15.06 4.41 6.40
C GLU A 1037 -16.28 4.15 5.49
N LEU A 1038 -17.14 5.15 5.33
CA LEU A 1038 -18.30 5.07 4.43
C LEU A 1038 -17.84 4.80 2.98
N CYS A 1039 -16.92 5.60 2.45
CA CYS A 1039 -16.46 5.45 1.06
C CYS A 1039 -15.74 4.12 0.85
N VAL A 1040 -14.88 3.71 1.79
CA VAL A 1040 -14.12 2.45 1.70
C VAL A 1040 -15.04 1.24 1.81
N GLY A 1041 -16.02 1.26 2.73
CA GLY A 1041 -16.99 0.18 2.88
C GLY A 1041 -17.79 -0.05 1.60
N LEU A 1042 -18.22 1.03 0.94
CA LEU A 1042 -18.95 0.99 -0.33
C LEU A 1042 -18.11 0.38 -1.47
N VAL A 1043 -16.83 0.79 -1.59
CA VAL A 1043 -15.92 0.18 -2.58
C VAL A 1043 -15.67 -1.29 -2.26
N ARG A 1044 -15.44 -1.63 -1.00
CA ARG A 1044 -15.16 -3.01 -0.55
C ARG A 1044 -16.28 -3.96 -0.91
N ALA A 1045 -17.54 -3.57 -0.70
CA ALA A 1045 -18.71 -4.38 -1.00
C ALA A 1045 -18.85 -4.72 -2.50
N ASN A 1046 -18.17 -3.96 -3.37
CA ASN A 1046 -18.25 -4.07 -4.82
C ASN A 1046 -16.96 -4.60 -5.46
N ARG A 1047 -15.99 -4.99 -4.64
CA ARG A 1047 -14.75 -5.59 -5.11
C ARG A 1047 -14.99 -7.09 -5.32
N GLY A 1048 -15.06 -7.49 -6.59
CA GLY A 1048 -15.22 -8.88 -7.03
C GLY A 1048 -13.97 -9.73 -6.84
#